data_AF-K7RK35-F1
#
_entry.id   AF-K7RK35-F1
#
_cell.length_a   1.000
_cell.length_b   1.000
_cell.length_c   1.000
_cell.angle_alpha   90.00
_cell.angle_beta   90.00
_cell.angle_gamma   90.00
#
_symmetry.space_group_name_H-M   'P 1'
#
loop_
_entity.id
_entity.type
_entity.pdbx_description
1 polymer ?
#
loop_
_entity_poly.entity_id
_entity_poly.type
_entity_poly.pdbx_seq_one_letter_code
_entity_poly.pdbx_strand_id
1 'polypeptide(L)'
;MPQAAPPTDLAFLSELLRRYPVRVAFRGEVLPEGPLRGEKLWEEGEAALFWEGPPPRPELREALILSFKAFLEVWRLRERELALLKAQGETGRLFRLLLHEVKNPLMSVLGALELALEDPALTPELKELLEIARRSAERIRTLLEKAQDYLRLGEGVRLRSERVDLKELLLQGVEELRPLARRKGVRLEVRLPREEAWVYGDRDWLYQAFLNVLNNAVKYTPEGGRVLVRLLKGVDRYGVAVSDTGPGIPEEEQAKVFEPFYRASTRGEAEGTGLGLALVKRVLEAHGGEVRLKSRLGRGSTFLLLLPRPKPGRRAPVGRLLLLALALLALARLPIYPAPLGSRAFGEVPAGEVVRLGGLELAFSPEAQGEARRWRSLWGGGERVRVALEAGGVEAVREAPVPLTLSTPEGEVRPTGTHLRLYREGEGRVSLYRGRVALGKEPLPQGEGALLGQGVRRKLLPAPLVRPVPGAEGEVVFRLLGPEGAKGFRVEVGSGDRILLSAKVQGTAFTYRPQADRVSQVRAFAWDEVGLEGYPSDPVSFRERFSFYEGKKRLPQDPGGAEAFLRRAVAVFPDDAEALGELAFSLYLQGRHGEAKPLYERALALLDAPDIRVRYARLLYHMGRHGEAEESYRQVLLQDPGNLDARWGLAEVLLALGRAGEAELLARQVLALKPDYPLARFTLAKALLERGKAEEARRLLLEELKINPDPEVRAFLERLP
;
A
#
# COMPACT_ATOMS: atom_id res chain seq x y z
N MET A 1 -48.60 15.57 27.08
CA MET A 1 -47.55 15.38 26.05
C MET A 1 -46.95 13.99 26.26
N PRO A 2 -46.84 13.14 25.24
CA PRO A 2 -46.35 11.78 25.44
C PRO A 2 -44.85 11.82 25.75
N GLN A 3 -44.47 11.24 26.88
CA GLN A 3 -43.09 11.07 27.33
C GLN A 3 -42.33 10.23 26.30
N ALA A 4 -41.23 10.78 25.79
CA ALA A 4 -40.35 10.08 24.88
C ALA A 4 -39.76 8.86 25.60
N ALA A 5 -39.85 7.68 24.97
CA ALA A 5 -39.23 6.47 25.50
C ALA A 5 -37.70 6.66 25.57
N PRO A 6 -37.03 6.08 26.58
CA PRO A 6 -35.59 6.20 26.74
C PRO A 6 -34.87 5.69 25.48
N PRO A 7 -33.77 6.35 25.04
CA PRO A 7 -33.01 5.90 23.88
C PRO A 7 -32.62 4.42 24.02
N THR A 8 -32.73 3.65 22.93
CA THR A 8 -32.69 2.16 22.90
C THR A 8 -31.51 1.49 23.60
N ASP A 9 -30.44 2.24 23.87
CA ASP A 9 -29.22 1.73 24.49
C ASP A 9 -29.33 1.74 26.04
N LEU A 10 -30.27 2.51 26.63
CA LEU A 10 -30.59 2.51 28.08
C LEU A 10 -31.60 1.43 28.48
N ALA A 11 -32.42 0.95 27.55
CA ALA A 11 -33.42 -0.10 27.80
C ALA A 11 -32.76 -1.44 28.20
N PHE A 12 -31.61 -1.77 27.59
CA PHE A 12 -30.81 -2.93 27.97
C PHE A 12 -30.26 -2.80 29.39
N LEU A 13 -29.75 -1.61 29.74
CA LEU A 13 -29.25 -1.32 31.08
C LEU A 13 -30.39 -1.42 32.11
N SER A 14 -31.56 -0.85 31.82
CA SER A 14 -32.77 -0.94 32.64
C SER A 14 -33.17 -2.39 32.91
N GLU A 15 -33.26 -3.23 31.87
CA GLU A 15 -33.64 -4.64 31.99
C GLU A 15 -32.58 -5.49 32.72
N LEU A 16 -31.30 -5.15 32.57
CA LEU A 16 -30.21 -5.78 33.31
C LEU A 16 -30.28 -5.41 34.80
N LEU A 17 -30.47 -4.12 35.10
CA LEU A 17 -30.53 -3.58 36.46
C LEU A 17 -31.77 -4.06 37.21
N ARG A 18 -32.89 -4.37 36.54
CA ARG A 18 -34.10 -4.96 37.18
C ARG A 18 -33.82 -6.22 38.00
N ARG A 19 -32.73 -6.91 37.71
CA ARG A 19 -32.33 -8.17 38.35
C ARG A 19 -31.41 -7.97 39.55
N TYR A 20 -31.04 -6.73 39.85
CA TYR A 20 -30.12 -6.36 40.93
C TYR A 20 -30.75 -5.27 41.79
N PRO A 21 -30.39 -5.17 43.08
CA PRO A 21 -30.84 -4.10 43.98
C PRO A 21 -30.10 -2.79 43.68
N VAL A 22 -30.09 -2.34 42.43
CA VAL A 22 -29.36 -1.17 41.95
C VAL A 22 -30.28 -0.31 41.09
N ARG A 23 -30.35 0.99 41.38
CA ARG A 23 -30.99 1.99 40.52
C ARG A 23 -29.96 2.96 39.98
N VAL A 24 -30.22 3.46 38.79
CA VAL A 24 -29.42 4.49 38.13
C VAL A 24 -30.33 5.66 37.79
N ALA A 25 -29.97 6.87 38.18
CA ALA A 25 -30.54 8.08 37.63
C ALA A 25 -29.61 8.60 36.53
N PHE A 26 -30.13 8.88 35.33
CA PHE A 26 -29.34 9.39 34.22
C PHE A 26 -30.17 10.36 33.38
N ARG A 27 -29.73 11.62 33.24
CA ARG A 27 -30.43 12.69 32.49
C ARG A 27 -31.90 12.91 32.91
N GLY A 28 -32.18 12.79 34.20
CA GLY A 28 -33.53 12.96 34.75
C GLY A 28 -34.42 11.72 34.67
N GLU A 29 -33.94 10.61 34.09
CA GLU A 29 -34.66 9.33 34.05
C GLU A 29 -34.10 8.34 35.07
N VAL A 30 -34.99 7.56 35.71
CA VAL A 30 -34.62 6.55 36.71
C VAL A 30 -34.76 5.16 36.11
N LEU A 31 -33.69 4.38 36.19
CA LEU A 31 -33.58 3.04 35.62
C LEU A 31 -33.27 2.01 36.72
N PRO A 32 -34.04 0.92 36.80
CA PRO A 32 -35.34 0.73 36.16
C PRO A 32 -36.40 1.69 36.72
N GLU A 33 -37.40 2.03 35.90
CA GLU A 33 -38.50 2.94 36.27
C GLU A 33 -39.10 2.58 37.63
N GLY A 34 -39.20 3.59 38.50
CA GLY A 34 -39.68 3.43 39.87
C GLY A 34 -39.18 4.56 40.77
N PRO A 35 -39.70 4.68 42.01
CA PRO A 35 -39.21 5.66 42.97
C PRO A 35 -37.75 5.34 43.34
N LEU A 36 -36.87 6.35 43.29
CA LEU A 36 -35.51 6.23 43.83
C LEU A 36 -35.58 5.95 45.33
N ARG A 37 -35.27 4.73 45.74
CA ARG A 37 -35.18 4.32 47.15
C ARG A 37 -33.79 3.73 47.41
N GLY A 38 -33.38 3.71 48.68
CA GLY A 38 -32.09 3.13 49.08
C GLY A 38 -30.92 4.11 49.12
N GLU A 39 -29.72 3.59 49.38
CA GLU A 39 -28.52 4.40 49.62
C GLU A 39 -27.89 4.84 48.30
N LYS A 40 -27.62 6.14 48.14
CA LYS A 40 -26.87 6.66 46.99
C LYS A 40 -25.40 6.26 47.13
N LEU A 41 -24.94 5.41 46.23
CA LEU A 41 -23.55 4.94 46.22
C LEU A 41 -22.62 5.93 45.54
N TRP A 42 -23.08 6.65 44.51
CA TRP A 42 -22.26 7.56 43.72
C TRP A 42 -23.07 8.53 42.84
N GLU A 43 -22.53 9.70 42.52
CA GLU A 43 -23.13 10.71 41.63
C GLU A 43 -22.06 11.58 40.96
N GLU A 44 -22.23 11.87 39.66
CA GLU A 44 -21.41 12.84 38.91
C GLU A 44 -22.17 13.38 37.68
N GLY A 45 -22.31 14.70 37.59
CA GLY A 45 -23.06 15.36 36.51
C GLY A 45 -24.53 14.96 36.49
N GLU A 46 -25.03 14.51 35.34
CA GLU A 46 -26.42 14.06 35.17
C GLU A 46 -26.63 12.58 35.52
N ALA A 47 -25.65 11.92 36.16
CA ALA A 47 -25.66 10.47 36.45
C ALA A 47 -25.49 10.16 37.94
N ALA A 48 -26.32 9.28 38.50
CA ALA A 48 -26.22 8.80 39.88
C ALA A 48 -26.57 7.31 40.01
N LEU A 49 -25.96 6.63 40.99
CA LEU A 49 -26.09 5.20 41.29
C LEU A 49 -26.61 5.01 42.71
N PHE A 50 -27.63 4.17 42.89
CA PHE A 50 -28.29 3.89 44.16
C PHE A 50 -28.40 2.38 44.40
N TRP A 51 -28.40 1.97 45.66
CA TRP A 51 -28.55 0.59 46.10
C TRP A 51 -29.80 0.37 46.93
N GLU A 52 -30.67 -0.52 46.47
CA GLU A 52 -31.95 -0.88 47.08
C GLU A 52 -31.86 -2.18 47.88
N GLY A 53 -31.25 -2.11 49.07
CA GLY A 53 -31.13 -3.27 49.95
C GLY A 53 -30.26 -2.97 51.18
N PRO A 54 -30.00 -3.98 52.04
CA PRO A 54 -29.01 -3.83 53.11
C PRO A 54 -27.64 -3.43 52.53
N PRO A 55 -26.86 -2.60 53.24
CA PRO A 55 -25.67 -1.96 52.68
C PRO A 55 -24.71 -3.01 52.09
N PRO A 56 -24.26 -2.82 50.84
CA PRO A 56 -23.39 -3.77 50.19
C PRO A 56 -22.04 -3.81 50.93
N ARG A 57 -21.37 -4.96 50.88
CA ARG A 57 -20.00 -5.07 51.42
C ARG A 57 -19.09 -4.03 50.73
N PRO A 58 -18.08 -3.48 51.42
CA PRO A 58 -17.23 -2.41 50.88
C PRO A 58 -16.65 -2.71 49.49
N GLU A 59 -16.23 -3.96 49.27
CA GLU A 59 -15.63 -4.41 48.00
C GLU A 59 -16.66 -4.44 46.87
N LEU A 60 -17.92 -4.81 47.19
CA LEU A 60 -19.02 -4.78 46.24
C LEU A 60 -19.44 -3.35 45.92
N ARG A 61 -19.45 -2.47 46.94
CA ARG A 61 -19.76 -1.04 46.78
C ARG A 61 -18.78 -0.37 45.83
N GLU A 62 -17.48 -0.56 46.06
CA GLU A 62 -16.42 0.02 45.25
C GLU A 62 -16.41 -0.53 43.82
N ALA A 63 -16.62 -1.85 43.67
CA ALA A 63 -16.76 -2.48 42.35
C ALA A 63 -17.96 -1.94 41.56
N LEU A 64 -19.09 -1.69 42.21
CA LEU A 64 -20.29 -1.12 41.58
C LEU A 64 -20.04 0.31 41.11
N ILE A 65 -19.38 1.13 41.94
CA ILE A 65 -19.06 2.52 41.60
C ILE A 65 -18.08 2.59 40.42
N LEU A 66 -16.99 1.82 40.46
CA LEU A 66 -16.00 1.79 39.38
C LEU A 66 -16.59 1.25 38.07
N SER A 67 -17.41 0.20 38.15
CA SER A 67 -18.09 -0.36 36.97
C SER A 67 -19.05 0.65 36.35
N PHE A 68 -19.75 1.43 37.17
CA PHE A 68 -20.68 2.43 36.70
C PHE A 68 -19.98 3.65 36.07
N LYS A 69 -18.87 4.11 36.66
CA LYS A 69 -18.02 5.15 36.06
C LYS A 69 -17.48 4.74 34.69
N ALA A 70 -16.91 3.55 34.58
CA ALA A 70 -16.39 3.02 33.32
C ALA A 70 -17.48 2.91 32.24
N PHE A 71 -18.70 2.51 32.63
CA PHE A 71 -19.84 2.47 31.71
C PHE A 71 -20.20 3.86 31.16
N LEU A 72 -20.25 4.89 32.00
CA LEU A 72 -20.59 6.25 31.58
C LEU A 72 -19.57 6.85 30.61
N GLU A 73 -18.30 6.52 30.78
CA GLU A 73 -17.22 7.01 29.93
C GLU A 73 -17.24 6.35 28.54
N VAL A 74 -17.46 5.03 28.50
CA VAL A 74 -17.67 4.27 27.25
C VAL A 74 -18.92 4.75 26.50
N TRP A 75 -19.99 5.05 27.22
CA TRP A 75 -21.23 5.55 26.63
C TRP A 75 -21.02 6.87 25.89
N ARG A 76 -20.33 7.83 26.51
CA ARG A 76 -20.02 9.14 25.90
C ARG A 76 -19.18 9.00 24.63
N LEU A 77 -18.29 8.01 24.56
CA LEU A 77 -17.52 7.68 23.35
C LEU A 77 -18.39 7.08 22.22
N ARG A 78 -19.34 6.21 22.57
CA ARG A 78 -20.24 5.57 21.61
C ARG A 78 -21.24 6.53 20.98
N GLU A 79 -21.73 7.52 21.73
CA GLU A 79 -22.62 8.58 21.23
C GLU A 79 -21.93 9.37 20.08
N ARG A 80 -20.61 9.54 20.16
CA ARG A 80 -19.79 10.18 19.11
C ARG A 80 -19.52 9.25 17.90
N GLU A 81 -19.30 7.96 18.12
CA GLU A 81 -19.08 6.96 17.05
C GLU A 81 -20.37 6.66 16.24
N LEU A 82 -21.53 6.62 16.89
CA LEU A 82 -22.84 6.43 16.23
C LEU A 82 -23.20 7.60 15.28
N ALA A 83 -22.74 8.81 15.60
CA ALA A 83 -22.87 9.97 14.71
C ALA A 83 -22.04 9.80 13.43
N LEU A 84 -20.89 9.12 13.50
CA LEU A 84 -19.99 8.84 12.37
C LEU A 84 -20.44 7.61 11.56
N LEU A 85 -20.96 6.56 12.20
CA LEU A 85 -21.49 5.36 11.55
C LEU A 85 -22.75 5.62 10.71
N LYS A 86 -23.60 6.58 11.12
CA LYS A 86 -24.76 7.02 10.34
C LYS A 86 -24.38 7.54 8.94
N ALA A 87 -23.14 7.99 8.74
CA ALA A 87 -22.63 8.41 7.42
C ALA A 87 -22.12 7.24 6.56
N GLN A 88 -21.65 6.12 7.15
CA GLN A 88 -21.19 4.94 6.42
C GLN A 88 -22.32 3.99 5.95
N GLY A 89 -23.54 4.16 6.49
CA GLY A 89 -24.73 3.46 5.99
C GLY A 89 -25.09 3.78 4.53
N GLU A 90 -24.43 4.75 3.89
CA GLU A 90 -24.73 5.19 2.53
C GLU A 90 -24.44 4.14 1.44
N THR A 91 -23.46 3.23 1.58
CA THR A 91 -23.16 2.26 0.50
C THR A 91 -24.15 1.09 0.42
N GLY A 92 -24.60 0.57 1.57
CA GLY A 92 -25.69 -0.41 1.65
C GLY A 92 -27.08 0.23 1.41
N ARG A 93 -27.20 1.54 1.66
CA ARG A 93 -28.37 2.36 1.25
C ARG A 93 -28.36 2.64 -0.25
N LEU A 94 -27.20 2.89 -0.88
CA LEU A 94 -27.00 3.03 -2.32
C LEU A 94 -27.31 1.72 -3.06
N PHE A 95 -26.86 0.56 -2.57
CA PHE A 95 -27.26 -0.73 -3.14
C PHE A 95 -28.77 -1.00 -2.99
N ARG A 96 -29.39 -0.61 -1.87
CA ARG A 96 -30.85 -0.68 -1.70
C ARG A 96 -31.61 0.29 -2.61
N LEU A 97 -31.10 1.51 -2.80
CA LEU A 97 -31.64 2.52 -3.70
C LEU A 97 -31.53 2.04 -5.16
N LEU A 98 -30.37 1.51 -5.58
CA LEU A 98 -30.16 0.89 -6.89
C LEU A 98 -31.09 -0.32 -7.11
N LEU A 99 -31.29 -1.18 -6.11
CA LEU A 99 -32.24 -2.30 -6.22
C LEU A 99 -33.69 -1.82 -6.32
N HIS A 100 -34.06 -0.72 -5.64
CA HIS A 100 -35.37 -0.08 -5.78
C HIS A 100 -35.54 0.61 -7.14
N GLU A 101 -34.51 1.26 -7.66
CA GLU A 101 -34.49 1.93 -8.96
C GLU A 101 -34.49 0.96 -10.14
N VAL A 102 -34.00 -0.29 -9.98
CA VAL A 102 -34.12 -1.37 -10.97
C VAL A 102 -35.48 -2.08 -10.89
N LYS A 103 -36.08 -2.15 -9.69
CA LYS A 103 -37.44 -2.72 -9.51
C LYS A 103 -38.50 -1.92 -10.28
N ASN A 104 -38.38 -0.60 -10.32
CA ASN A 104 -39.34 0.30 -10.98
C ASN A 104 -39.44 0.09 -12.51
N PRO A 105 -38.36 0.15 -13.30
CA PRO A 105 -38.41 -0.09 -14.74
C PRO A 105 -38.81 -1.54 -15.06
N LEU A 106 -38.47 -2.51 -14.20
CA LEU A 106 -38.90 -3.90 -14.37
C LEU A 106 -40.43 -4.06 -14.22
N MET A 107 -41.06 -3.32 -13.30
CA MET A 107 -42.52 -3.29 -13.17
C MET A 107 -43.19 -2.66 -14.40
N SER A 108 -42.59 -1.62 -14.99
CA SER A 108 -43.08 -1.02 -16.23
C SER A 108 -42.97 -1.98 -17.42
N VAL A 109 -41.87 -2.74 -17.52
CA VAL A 109 -41.70 -3.79 -18.54
C VAL A 109 -42.73 -4.90 -18.36
N LEU A 110 -42.99 -5.34 -17.12
CA LEU A 110 -44.04 -6.33 -16.84
C LEU A 110 -45.42 -5.83 -17.25
N GLY A 111 -45.78 -4.58 -16.90
CA GLY A 111 -47.07 -4.00 -17.29
C GLY A 111 -47.22 -3.83 -18.81
N ALA A 112 -46.15 -3.47 -19.53
CA ALA A 112 -46.17 -3.39 -21.00
C ALA A 112 -46.33 -4.77 -21.65
N LEU A 113 -45.71 -5.81 -21.08
CA LEU A 113 -45.86 -7.20 -21.54
C LEU A 113 -47.25 -7.75 -21.26
N GLU A 114 -47.85 -7.42 -20.11
CA GLU A 114 -49.24 -7.78 -19.78
C GLU A 114 -50.22 -7.14 -20.76
N LEU A 115 -50.10 -5.83 -21.03
CA LEU A 115 -50.93 -5.11 -22.00
C LEU A 115 -50.75 -5.62 -23.44
N ALA A 116 -49.52 -5.92 -23.84
CA ALA A 116 -49.27 -6.48 -25.17
C ALA A 116 -49.94 -7.85 -25.33
N LEU A 117 -49.86 -8.71 -24.32
CA LEU A 117 -50.48 -10.05 -24.33
C LEU A 117 -52.02 -10.04 -24.38
N GLU A 118 -52.65 -8.89 -24.10
CA GLU A 118 -54.10 -8.69 -24.21
C GLU A 118 -54.55 -8.34 -25.65
N ASP A 119 -53.64 -8.05 -26.58
CA ASP A 119 -53.99 -7.71 -27.97
C ASP A 119 -54.51 -8.94 -28.75
N PRO A 120 -55.79 -8.95 -29.18
CA PRO A 120 -56.37 -10.06 -29.92
C PRO A 120 -55.81 -10.23 -31.34
N ALA A 121 -55.07 -9.25 -31.88
CA ALA A 121 -54.44 -9.31 -33.20
C ALA A 121 -53.04 -9.99 -33.20
N LEU A 122 -52.53 -10.40 -32.03
CA LEU A 122 -51.25 -11.09 -31.92
C LEU A 122 -51.27 -12.45 -32.62
N THR A 123 -50.25 -12.72 -33.43
CA THR A 123 -50.03 -14.06 -33.96
C THR A 123 -49.64 -15.03 -32.82
N PRO A 124 -49.98 -16.32 -32.91
CA PRO A 124 -49.62 -17.32 -31.90
C PRO A 124 -48.12 -17.33 -31.55
N GLU A 125 -47.25 -17.12 -32.55
CA GLU A 125 -45.80 -17.11 -32.39
C GLU A 125 -45.32 -15.88 -31.62
N LEU A 126 -45.87 -14.69 -31.86
CA LEU A 126 -45.53 -13.49 -31.09
C LEU A 126 -46.05 -13.58 -29.65
N LYS A 127 -47.24 -14.16 -29.45
CA LYS A 127 -47.81 -14.37 -28.12
C LYS A 127 -46.92 -15.26 -27.26
N GLU A 128 -46.39 -16.34 -27.84
CA GLU A 128 -45.45 -17.23 -27.15
C GLU A 128 -44.15 -16.51 -26.76
N LEU A 129 -43.59 -15.69 -27.65
CA LEU A 129 -42.39 -14.87 -27.37
C LEU A 129 -42.62 -13.85 -26.24
N LEU A 130 -43.78 -13.20 -26.22
CA LEU A 130 -44.14 -12.24 -25.17
C LEU A 130 -44.35 -12.92 -23.80
N GLU A 131 -44.93 -14.12 -23.79
CA GLU A 131 -45.05 -14.90 -22.56
C GLU A 131 -43.68 -15.36 -22.01
N ILE A 132 -42.73 -15.70 -22.89
CA ILE A 132 -41.34 -16.01 -22.50
C ILE A 132 -40.69 -14.77 -21.86
N ALA A 133 -40.86 -13.59 -22.45
CA ALA A 133 -40.35 -12.34 -21.92
C ALA A 133 -40.96 -12.00 -20.54
N ARG A 134 -42.28 -12.19 -20.38
CA ARG A 134 -42.98 -11.97 -19.10
C ARG A 134 -42.46 -12.89 -18.00
N ARG A 135 -42.37 -14.20 -18.27
CA ARG A 135 -41.81 -15.18 -17.32
C ARG A 135 -40.37 -14.81 -16.91
N SER A 136 -39.57 -14.33 -17.85
CA SER A 136 -38.19 -13.90 -17.60
C SER A 136 -38.12 -12.65 -16.70
N ALA A 137 -38.98 -11.66 -16.93
CA ALA A 137 -39.06 -10.45 -16.11
C ALA A 137 -39.56 -10.74 -14.68
N GLU A 138 -40.55 -11.62 -14.52
CA GLU A 138 -41.02 -12.09 -13.20
C GLU A 138 -39.92 -12.80 -12.43
N ARG A 139 -39.12 -13.61 -13.12
CA ARG A 139 -37.96 -14.30 -12.53
C ARG A 139 -36.89 -13.32 -12.03
N ILE A 140 -36.63 -12.24 -12.77
CA ILE A 140 -35.71 -11.17 -12.35
C ILE A 140 -36.26 -10.45 -11.10
N ARG A 141 -37.57 -10.21 -11.03
CA ARG A 141 -38.21 -9.58 -9.86
C ARG A 141 -37.99 -10.42 -8.60
N THR A 142 -38.23 -11.72 -8.68
CA THR A 142 -38.01 -12.65 -7.55
C THR A 142 -36.53 -12.75 -7.16
N LEU A 143 -35.61 -12.62 -8.12
CA LEU A 143 -34.17 -12.56 -7.84
C LEU A 143 -33.80 -11.31 -7.04
N LEU A 144 -34.33 -10.15 -7.42
CA LEU A 144 -34.10 -8.88 -6.73
C LEU A 144 -34.62 -8.91 -5.28
N GLU A 145 -35.82 -9.44 -5.07
CA GLU A 145 -36.42 -9.58 -3.73
C GLU A 145 -35.56 -10.48 -2.83
N LYS A 146 -35.15 -11.65 -3.33
CA LYS A 146 -34.28 -12.58 -2.58
C LYS A 146 -32.89 -11.99 -2.30
N ALA A 147 -32.35 -11.18 -3.21
CA ALA A 147 -31.08 -10.48 -2.99
C ALA A 147 -31.22 -9.40 -1.91
N GLN A 148 -32.34 -8.66 -1.88
CA GLN A 148 -32.65 -7.70 -0.82
C GLN A 148 -32.76 -8.40 0.54
N ASP A 149 -33.48 -9.51 0.63
CA ASP A 149 -33.64 -10.28 1.87
C ASP A 149 -32.31 -10.85 2.36
N TYR A 150 -31.49 -11.36 1.45
CA TYR A 150 -30.14 -11.82 1.74
C TYR A 150 -29.27 -10.69 2.32
N LEU A 151 -29.28 -9.51 1.69
CA LEU A 151 -28.49 -8.34 2.12
C LEU A 151 -28.94 -7.78 3.48
N ARG A 152 -30.25 -7.77 3.75
CA ARG A 152 -30.79 -7.33 5.04
C ARG A 152 -30.16 -8.09 6.21
N LEU A 153 -30.04 -9.41 6.14
CA LEU A 153 -29.46 -10.23 7.22
C LEU A 153 -27.93 -10.07 7.40
N GLY A 154 -27.22 -9.37 6.50
CA GLY A 154 -25.77 -9.13 6.58
C GLY A 154 -25.35 -7.89 7.39
N GLU A 155 -26.26 -6.95 7.65
CA GLU A 155 -25.98 -5.64 8.26
C GLU A 155 -26.38 -5.55 9.75
N GLY A 156 -26.09 -6.57 10.57
CA GLY A 156 -26.33 -6.50 12.02
C GLY A 156 -27.79 -6.25 12.43
N VAL A 157 -28.74 -6.76 11.64
CA VAL A 157 -30.18 -6.59 11.88
C VAL A 157 -30.57 -7.06 13.27
N ARG A 158 -31.30 -6.21 14.00
CA ARG A 158 -31.98 -6.57 15.24
C ARG A 158 -33.12 -7.54 14.90
N LEU A 159 -32.84 -8.84 14.95
CA LEU A 159 -33.86 -9.88 14.91
C LEU A 159 -34.86 -9.65 16.04
N ARG A 160 -36.16 -9.76 15.76
CA ARG A 160 -37.16 -9.79 16.82
C ARG A 160 -36.95 -11.07 17.59
N SER A 161 -36.62 -10.98 18.88
CA SER A 161 -36.41 -12.15 19.71
C SER A 161 -37.69 -12.45 20.46
N GLU A 162 -38.52 -13.33 19.91
CA GLU A 162 -39.74 -13.81 20.54
C GLU A 162 -39.69 -15.32 20.75
N ARG A 163 -40.60 -15.85 21.58
CA ARG A 163 -40.73 -17.30 21.77
C ARG A 163 -41.46 -17.87 20.55
N VAL A 164 -40.75 -18.63 19.73
CA VAL A 164 -41.28 -19.25 18.51
C VAL A 164 -41.49 -20.75 18.73
N ASP A 165 -42.71 -21.25 18.57
CA ASP A 165 -43.00 -22.69 18.56
C ASP A 165 -42.62 -23.29 17.19
N LEU A 166 -41.63 -24.18 17.20
CA LEU A 166 -41.13 -24.82 15.98
C LEU A 166 -42.15 -25.79 15.38
N LYS A 167 -43.04 -26.37 16.19
CA LYS A 167 -44.06 -27.31 15.69
C LYS A 167 -45.09 -26.57 14.83
N GLU A 168 -45.58 -25.45 15.34
CA GLU A 168 -46.54 -24.60 14.62
C GLU A 168 -45.95 -24.12 13.30
N LEU A 169 -44.71 -23.61 13.35
CA LEU A 169 -44.03 -23.06 12.17
C LEU A 169 -43.79 -24.11 11.08
N LEU A 170 -43.43 -25.35 11.46
CA LEU A 170 -43.24 -26.46 10.53
C LEU A 170 -44.56 -26.97 9.94
N LEU A 171 -45.61 -27.06 10.74
CA LEU A 171 -46.94 -27.43 10.25
C LEU A 171 -47.44 -26.42 9.23
N GLN A 172 -47.29 -25.13 9.51
CA GLN A 172 -47.67 -24.06 8.60
C GLN A 172 -46.96 -24.20 7.24
N GLY A 173 -45.63 -24.40 7.23
CA GLY A 173 -44.88 -24.56 5.97
C GLY A 173 -45.19 -25.84 5.20
N VAL A 174 -45.58 -26.92 5.90
CA VAL A 174 -46.02 -28.17 5.27
C VAL A 174 -47.39 -28.00 4.62
N GLU A 175 -48.35 -27.37 5.29
CA GLU A 175 -49.68 -27.10 4.73
C GLU A 175 -49.59 -26.26 3.46
N GLU A 176 -48.71 -25.25 3.44
CA GLU A 176 -48.48 -24.41 2.25
C GLU A 176 -48.02 -25.23 1.03
N LEU A 177 -47.22 -26.28 1.24
CA LEU A 177 -46.66 -27.10 0.16
C LEU A 177 -47.48 -28.36 -0.17
N ARG A 178 -48.52 -28.68 0.60
CA ARG A 178 -49.39 -29.85 0.33
C ARG A 178 -50.02 -29.82 -1.08
N PRO A 179 -50.56 -28.70 -1.59
CA PRO A 179 -51.15 -28.66 -2.93
C PRO A 179 -50.12 -28.99 -4.02
N LEU A 180 -48.91 -28.43 -3.91
CA LEU A 180 -47.82 -28.68 -4.85
C LEU A 180 -47.35 -30.14 -4.79
N ALA A 181 -47.18 -30.69 -3.58
CA ALA A 181 -46.80 -32.08 -3.39
C ALA A 181 -47.85 -33.05 -3.98
N ARG A 182 -49.15 -32.78 -3.77
CA ARG A 182 -50.26 -33.57 -4.34
C ARG A 182 -50.27 -33.53 -5.87
N ARG A 183 -50.13 -32.34 -6.48
CA ARG A 183 -50.07 -32.19 -7.95
C ARG A 183 -48.91 -32.95 -8.57
N LYS A 184 -47.80 -33.08 -7.85
CA LYS A 184 -46.60 -33.80 -8.28
C LYS A 184 -46.58 -35.28 -7.85
N GLY A 185 -47.63 -35.78 -7.19
CA GLY A 185 -47.66 -37.15 -6.66
C GLY A 185 -46.60 -37.46 -5.60
N VAL A 186 -46.12 -36.45 -4.85
CA VAL A 186 -45.12 -36.60 -3.79
C VAL A 186 -45.80 -36.76 -2.42
N ARG A 187 -45.40 -37.79 -1.67
CA ARG A 187 -45.89 -38.01 -0.28
C ARG A 187 -45.14 -37.12 0.71
N LEU A 188 -45.84 -36.15 1.31
CA LEU A 188 -45.31 -35.26 2.34
C LEU A 188 -45.75 -35.71 3.74
N GLU A 189 -44.79 -36.09 4.58
CA GLU A 189 -45.01 -36.59 5.94
C GLU A 189 -44.33 -35.72 6.99
N VAL A 190 -44.96 -35.56 8.16
CA VAL A 190 -44.43 -34.80 9.29
C VAL A 190 -44.41 -35.66 10.55
N ARG A 191 -43.29 -35.67 11.26
CA ARG A 191 -43.14 -36.33 12.57
C ARG A 191 -42.62 -35.33 13.59
N LEU A 192 -43.48 -34.98 14.54
CA LEU A 192 -43.19 -34.02 15.61
C LEU A 192 -43.10 -34.74 16.96
N PRO A 193 -42.25 -34.27 17.89
CA PRO A 193 -42.20 -34.81 19.25
C PRO A 193 -43.46 -34.41 20.03
N ARG A 194 -43.83 -35.20 21.04
CA ARG A 194 -44.93 -34.89 21.96
C ARG A 194 -44.62 -33.67 22.86
N GLU A 195 -43.35 -33.48 23.19
CA GLU A 195 -42.87 -32.43 24.08
C GLU A 195 -42.94 -31.04 23.42
N GLU A 196 -42.86 -29.99 24.23
CA GLU A 196 -42.70 -28.62 23.72
C GLU A 196 -41.36 -28.45 23.01
N ALA A 197 -41.38 -27.72 21.89
CA ALA A 197 -40.18 -27.42 21.11
C ALA A 197 -40.25 -25.97 20.61
N TRP A 198 -39.58 -25.08 21.34
CA TRP A 198 -39.60 -23.64 21.06
C TRP A 198 -38.19 -23.04 21.16
N VAL A 199 -37.97 -21.94 20.44
CA VAL A 199 -36.70 -21.19 20.40
C VAL A 199 -36.95 -19.70 20.63
N TYR A 200 -35.91 -18.94 20.97
CA TYR A 200 -35.95 -17.47 20.89
C TYR A 200 -35.43 -17.04 19.52
N GLY A 201 -36.23 -16.31 18.76
CA GLY A 201 -35.89 -15.94 17.41
C GLY A 201 -36.99 -15.16 16.71
N ASP A 202 -36.71 -14.79 15.46
CA ASP A 202 -37.62 -14.05 14.60
C ASP A 202 -38.46 -15.05 13.79
N ARG A 203 -39.76 -15.11 14.09
CA ARG A 203 -40.70 -16.10 13.54
C ARG A 203 -40.72 -16.06 12.01
N ASP A 204 -40.73 -14.88 11.41
CA ASP A 204 -40.86 -14.71 9.97
C ASP A 204 -39.61 -15.22 9.22
N TRP A 205 -38.42 -14.91 9.73
CA TRP A 205 -37.18 -15.39 9.15
C TRP A 205 -37.02 -16.90 9.29
N LEU A 206 -37.35 -17.46 10.46
CA LEU A 206 -37.33 -18.91 10.67
C LEU A 206 -38.33 -19.63 9.76
N TYR A 207 -39.52 -19.05 9.57
CA TYR A 207 -40.51 -19.57 8.63
C TYR A 207 -39.96 -19.62 7.20
N GLN A 208 -39.37 -18.52 6.74
CA GLN A 208 -38.77 -18.42 5.42
C GLN A 208 -37.63 -19.44 5.23
N ALA A 209 -36.79 -19.65 6.24
CA ALA A 209 -35.73 -20.66 6.19
C ALA A 209 -36.32 -22.07 6.05
N PHE A 210 -37.35 -22.41 6.81
CA PHE A 210 -38.01 -23.72 6.73
C PHE A 210 -38.70 -23.92 5.37
N LEU A 211 -39.45 -22.92 4.91
CA LEU A 211 -40.16 -22.97 3.63
C LEU A 211 -39.17 -23.14 2.46
N ASN A 212 -38.02 -22.49 2.49
CA ASN A 212 -36.99 -22.65 1.44
C ASN A 212 -36.44 -24.09 1.37
N VAL A 213 -36.21 -24.75 2.51
CA VAL A 213 -35.75 -26.14 2.52
C VAL A 213 -36.87 -27.10 2.10
N LEU A 214 -38.08 -26.91 2.60
CA LEU A 214 -39.23 -27.74 2.25
C LEU A 214 -39.60 -27.64 0.77
N ASN A 215 -39.58 -26.42 0.21
CA ASN A 215 -39.87 -26.21 -1.20
C ASN A 215 -38.81 -26.88 -2.08
N ASN A 216 -37.52 -26.78 -1.72
CA ASN A 216 -36.46 -27.53 -2.40
C ASN A 216 -36.71 -29.04 -2.36
N ALA A 217 -37.09 -29.59 -1.19
CA ALA A 217 -37.38 -31.01 -1.06
C ALA A 217 -38.52 -31.47 -1.99
N VAL A 218 -39.66 -30.77 -2.01
CA VAL A 218 -40.80 -31.11 -2.88
C VAL A 218 -40.45 -30.89 -4.36
N LYS A 219 -39.78 -29.78 -4.69
CA LYS A 219 -39.39 -29.43 -6.05
C LYS A 219 -38.43 -30.45 -6.68
N TYR A 220 -37.51 -31.04 -5.91
CA TYR A 220 -36.53 -31.98 -6.46
C TYR A 220 -36.92 -33.45 -6.29
N THR A 221 -37.94 -33.79 -5.51
CA THR A 221 -38.43 -35.17 -5.40
C THR A 221 -39.25 -35.56 -6.64
N PRO A 222 -38.95 -36.66 -7.36
CA PRO A 222 -39.75 -37.11 -8.49
C PRO A 222 -41.14 -37.61 -8.08
N GLU A 223 -42.04 -37.78 -9.04
CA GLU A 223 -43.38 -38.33 -8.83
C GLU A 223 -43.33 -39.71 -8.15
N GLY A 224 -44.25 -39.96 -7.19
CA GLY A 224 -44.27 -41.16 -6.37
C GLY A 224 -43.27 -41.17 -5.20
N GLY A 225 -42.36 -40.20 -5.16
CA GLY A 225 -41.36 -40.03 -4.10
C GLY A 225 -41.93 -39.52 -2.77
N ARG A 226 -41.06 -39.33 -1.79
CA ARG A 226 -41.42 -38.97 -0.41
C ARG A 226 -40.54 -37.84 0.14
N VAL A 227 -41.18 -36.92 0.87
CA VAL A 227 -40.52 -35.91 1.70
C VAL A 227 -40.97 -36.11 3.15
N LEU A 228 -40.01 -36.28 4.06
CA LEU A 228 -40.23 -36.49 5.48
C LEU A 228 -39.62 -35.33 6.29
N VAL A 229 -40.46 -34.64 7.04
CA VAL A 229 -40.08 -33.58 7.97
C VAL A 229 -40.07 -34.14 9.39
N ARG A 230 -38.93 -34.06 10.09
CA ARG A 230 -38.80 -34.50 11.48
C ARG A 230 -38.29 -33.37 12.36
N LEU A 231 -38.95 -33.13 13.48
CA LEU A 231 -38.40 -32.31 14.56
C LEU A 231 -37.76 -33.23 15.60
N LEU A 232 -36.46 -33.06 15.80
CA LEU A 232 -35.63 -33.85 16.72
C LEU A 232 -35.26 -32.99 17.92
N LYS A 233 -35.39 -33.56 19.12
CA LYS A 233 -34.93 -32.92 20.37
C LYS A 233 -33.57 -33.51 20.75
N GLY A 234 -32.54 -32.67 20.76
CA GLY A 234 -31.23 -32.98 21.33
C GLY A 234 -31.07 -32.43 22.75
N VAL A 235 -29.90 -32.65 23.32
CA VAL A 235 -29.55 -32.17 24.68
C VAL A 235 -29.57 -30.63 24.71
N ASP A 236 -28.84 -30.00 23.79
CA ASP A 236 -28.64 -28.53 23.76
C ASP A 236 -29.20 -27.86 22.50
N ARG A 237 -29.81 -28.63 21.59
CA ARG A 237 -30.30 -28.12 20.31
C ARG A 237 -31.58 -28.82 19.86
N TYR A 238 -32.43 -28.10 19.14
CA TYR A 238 -33.47 -28.70 18.30
C TYR A 238 -32.90 -28.91 16.88
N GLY A 239 -33.26 -30.03 16.25
CA GLY A 239 -32.88 -30.34 14.88
C GLY A 239 -34.11 -30.51 14.01
N VAL A 240 -34.30 -29.66 13.01
CA VAL A 240 -35.31 -29.86 11.96
C VAL A 240 -34.64 -30.61 10.82
N ALA A 241 -35.02 -31.88 10.62
CA ALA A 241 -34.53 -32.69 9.52
C ALA A 241 -35.59 -32.76 8.41
N VAL A 242 -35.25 -32.30 7.21
CA VAL A 242 -36.06 -32.43 5.99
C VAL A 242 -35.37 -33.42 5.07
N SER A 243 -35.95 -34.61 4.92
CA SER A 243 -35.42 -35.70 4.08
C SER A 243 -36.27 -35.89 2.83
N ASP A 244 -35.65 -35.92 1.66
CA ASP A 244 -36.29 -36.21 0.37
C ASP A 244 -35.75 -37.49 -0.26
N THR A 245 -36.55 -38.14 -1.11
CA THR A 245 -36.10 -39.25 -1.97
C THR A 245 -35.79 -38.78 -3.39
N GLY A 246 -35.30 -37.55 -3.53
CA GLY A 246 -34.90 -36.97 -4.80
C GLY A 246 -33.57 -37.54 -5.33
N PRO A 247 -32.99 -36.94 -6.37
CA PRO A 247 -31.82 -37.51 -7.04
C PRO A 247 -30.51 -37.37 -6.25
N GLY A 248 -30.49 -36.76 -5.06
CA GLY A 248 -29.28 -36.52 -4.25
C GLY A 248 -28.24 -35.54 -4.86
N ILE A 249 -27.34 -35.01 -4.04
CA ILE A 249 -26.36 -33.97 -4.40
C ILE A 249 -24.96 -34.61 -4.44
N PRO A 250 -24.18 -34.45 -5.53
CA PRO A 250 -22.79 -34.93 -5.62
C PRO A 250 -21.93 -34.38 -4.48
N GLU A 251 -21.03 -35.19 -3.91
CA GLU A 251 -20.22 -34.83 -2.74
C GLU A 251 -19.42 -33.53 -2.93
N GLU A 252 -18.86 -33.33 -4.13
CA GLU A 252 -18.12 -32.14 -4.54
C GLU A 252 -18.94 -30.84 -4.58
N GLU A 253 -20.27 -30.95 -4.66
CA GLU A 253 -21.20 -29.82 -4.71
C GLU A 253 -21.84 -29.54 -3.34
N GLN A 254 -21.80 -30.49 -2.39
CA GLN A 254 -22.50 -30.37 -1.09
C GLN A 254 -22.03 -29.20 -0.23
N ALA A 255 -20.76 -28.79 -0.33
CA ALA A 255 -20.26 -27.60 0.36
C ALA A 255 -20.72 -26.30 -0.30
N LYS A 256 -20.85 -26.31 -1.64
CA LYS A 256 -21.11 -25.13 -2.48
C LYS A 256 -22.60 -24.78 -2.55
N VAL A 257 -23.52 -25.72 -2.29
CA VAL A 257 -24.98 -25.45 -2.34
C VAL A 257 -25.46 -24.36 -1.37
N PHE A 258 -24.66 -23.98 -0.37
CA PHE A 258 -24.96 -22.87 0.53
C PHE A 258 -24.32 -21.54 0.12
N GLU A 259 -23.54 -21.51 -0.98
CA GLU A 259 -22.97 -20.28 -1.52
C GLU A 259 -24.03 -19.49 -2.31
N PRO A 260 -24.04 -18.15 -2.23
CA PRO A 260 -24.98 -17.33 -2.97
C PRO A 260 -24.82 -17.51 -4.48
N PHE A 261 -25.95 -17.58 -5.19
CA PHE A 261 -26.02 -17.72 -6.65
C PHE A 261 -25.50 -19.06 -7.20
N TYR A 262 -25.04 -19.98 -6.34
CA TYR A 262 -24.56 -21.29 -6.76
C TYR A 262 -25.73 -22.22 -7.14
N ARG A 263 -25.54 -23.00 -8.22
CA ARG A 263 -26.46 -24.04 -8.71
C ARG A 263 -25.68 -25.30 -9.05
N ALA A 264 -26.18 -26.44 -8.56
CA ALA A 264 -25.65 -27.77 -8.83
C ALA A 264 -25.72 -28.13 -10.34
N SER A 265 -24.69 -28.78 -10.87
CA SER A 265 -24.51 -29.06 -12.32
C SER A 265 -25.41 -30.19 -12.83
N THR A 266 -25.81 -31.08 -11.93
CA THR A 266 -26.71 -32.20 -12.24
C THR A 266 -28.15 -31.75 -12.03
N ARG A 267 -28.84 -31.35 -13.10
CA ARG A 267 -30.30 -31.50 -13.39
C ARG A 267 -30.81 -30.40 -14.32
N GLY A 268 -31.45 -30.82 -15.42
CA GLY A 268 -32.11 -29.94 -16.39
C GLY A 268 -33.22 -29.05 -15.80
N GLU A 269 -33.43 -27.91 -16.48
CA GLU A 269 -34.59 -26.99 -16.49
C GLU A 269 -35.33 -26.62 -15.20
N ALA A 270 -34.88 -27.02 -14.01
CA ALA A 270 -35.57 -26.68 -12.76
C ALA A 270 -35.21 -25.26 -12.28
N GLU A 271 -36.14 -24.31 -12.45
CA GLU A 271 -35.99 -22.87 -12.11
C GLU A 271 -35.62 -22.58 -10.64
N GLY A 272 -34.49 -21.95 -10.39
CA GLY A 272 -34.08 -21.55 -9.04
C GLY A 272 -33.03 -20.45 -9.04
N THR A 273 -33.06 -19.59 -8.03
CA THR A 273 -32.25 -18.35 -7.95
C THR A 273 -30.85 -18.54 -7.36
N GLY A 274 -30.53 -19.72 -6.81
CA GLY A 274 -29.27 -19.97 -6.09
C GLY A 274 -29.14 -19.21 -4.76
N LEU A 275 -30.15 -18.46 -4.33
CA LEU A 275 -30.12 -17.66 -3.09
C LEU A 275 -30.82 -18.33 -1.90
N GLY A 276 -31.71 -19.29 -2.13
CA GLY A 276 -32.56 -19.86 -1.07
C GLY A 276 -31.79 -20.57 0.04
N LEU A 277 -30.82 -21.43 -0.31
CA LEU A 277 -30.01 -22.15 0.69
C LEU A 277 -28.97 -21.24 1.37
N ALA A 278 -28.44 -20.25 0.65
CA ALA A 278 -27.60 -19.22 1.23
C ALA A 278 -28.36 -18.37 2.27
N LEU A 279 -29.64 -18.07 2.01
CA LEU A 279 -30.53 -17.42 2.97
C LEU A 279 -30.77 -18.29 4.21
N VAL A 280 -31.04 -19.59 4.03
CA VAL A 280 -31.23 -20.54 5.15
C VAL A 280 -30.01 -20.56 6.07
N LYS A 281 -28.80 -20.61 5.50
CA LYS A 281 -27.55 -20.58 6.27
C LYS A 281 -27.44 -19.28 7.08
N ARG A 282 -27.66 -18.12 6.46
CA ARG A 282 -27.62 -16.82 7.15
C ARG A 282 -28.65 -16.69 8.26
N VAL A 283 -29.89 -17.12 8.00
CA VAL A 283 -30.95 -17.08 9.02
C VAL A 283 -30.55 -17.91 10.23
N LEU A 284 -30.04 -19.13 10.02
CA LEU A 284 -29.66 -19.99 11.14
C LEU A 284 -28.43 -19.46 11.89
N GLU A 285 -27.41 -18.97 11.19
CA GLU A 285 -26.24 -18.33 11.81
C GLU A 285 -26.65 -17.12 12.66
N ALA A 286 -27.57 -16.28 12.17
CA ALA A 286 -28.09 -15.13 12.90
C ALA A 286 -28.88 -15.53 14.17
N HIS A 287 -29.43 -16.74 14.20
CA HIS A 287 -30.11 -17.35 15.36
C HIS A 287 -29.17 -18.21 16.23
N GLY A 288 -27.85 -18.16 15.99
CA GLY A 288 -26.86 -18.98 16.73
C GLY A 288 -26.94 -20.48 16.43
N GLY A 289 -27.59 -20.84 15.33
CA GLY A 289 -27.74 -22.19 14.80
C GLY A 289 -26.79 -22.48 13.63
N GLU A 290 -26.96 -23.65 13.02
CA GLU A 290 -26.22 -24.06 11.83
C GLU A 290 -27.09 -24.96 10.93
N VAL A 291 -26.77 -25.04 9.64
CA VAL A 291 -27.37 -26.01 8.71
C VAL A 291 -26.34 -27.04 8.30
N ARG A 292 -26.75 -28.31 8.24
CA ARG A 292 -25.95 -29.42 7.75
C ARG A 292 -26.69 -30.14 6.63
N LEU A 293 -25.95 -30.73 5.71
CA LEU A 293 -26.47 -31.54 4.62
C LEU A 293 -25.87 -32.93 4.69
N LYS A 294 -26.72 -33.95 4.52
CA LYS A 294 -26.30 -35.31 4.18
C LYS A 294 -27.02 -35.71 2.91
N SER A 295 -26.29 -35.97 1.84
CA SER A 295 -26.90 -36.37 0.56
C SER A 295 -26.08 -37.46 -0.10
N ARG A 296 -26.75 -38.33 -0.85
CA ARG A 296 -26.11 -39.33 -1.71
C ARG A 296 -26.81 -39.37 -3.05
N LEU A 297 -26.03 -39.24 -4.12
CA LEU A 297 -26.55 -39.28 -5.49
C LEU A 297 -27.41 -40.54 -5.71
N GLY A 298 -28.58 -40.35 -6.31
CA GLY A 298 -29.61 -41.37 -6.55
C GLY A 298 -30.41 -41.82 -5.33
N ARG A 299 -30.11 -41.36 -4.11
CA ARG A 299 -30.80 -41.79 -2.87
C ARG A 299 -31.55 -40.69 -2.12
N GLY A 300 -31.35 -39.43 -2.50
CA GLY A 300 -32.00 -38.27 -1.87
C GLY A 300 -31.11 -37.47 -0.94
N SER A 301 -31.68 -36.45 -0.33
CA SER A 301 -30.96 -35.53 0.56
C SER A 301 -31.64 -35.39 1.91
N THR A 302 -30.87 -34.99 2.92
CA THR A 302 -31.38 -34.61 4.24
C THR A 302 -30.70 -33.33 4.68
N PHE A 303 -31.50 -32.27 4.79
CA PHE A 303 -31.10 -31.01 5.37
C PHE A 303 -31.44 -31.02 6.85
N LEU A 304 -30.44 -30.75 7.70
CA LEU A 304 -30.57 -30.70 9.15
C LEU A 304 -30.29 -29.28 9.64
N LEU A 305 -31.34 -28.59 10.06
CA LEU A 305 -31.28 -27.23 10.59
C LEU A 305 -31.22 -27.34 12.13
N LEU A 306 -30.12 -26.89 12.71
CA LEU A 306 -29.84 -26.98 14.15
C LEU A 306 -30.02 -25.62 14.80
N LEU A 307 -30.90 -25.54 15.80
CA LEU A 307 -31.17 -24.33 16.58
C LEU A 307 -30.86 -24.57 18.06
N PRO A 308 -30.28 -23.59 18.78
CA PRO A 308 -29.97 -23.73 20.19
C PRO A 308 -31.26 -23.90 21.02
N ARG A 309 -31.28 -24.92 21.88
CA ARG A 309 -32.41 -25.18 22.78
C ARG A 309 -32.26 -24.31 24.04
N PRO A 310 -33.27 -23.52 24.40
CA PRO A 310 -33.30 -22.80 25.67
C PRO A 310 -33.25 -23.79 26.86
N LYS A 311 -32.33 -23.59 27.82
CA LYS A 311 -32.26 -24.39 29.06
C LYS A 311 -33.10 -23.71 30.17
N PRO A 312 -34.10 -24.38 30.74
CA PRO A 312 -34.81 -23.87 31.91
C PRO A 312 -33.92 -23.98 33.17
N GLY A 313 -33.74 -22.88 33.91
CA GLY A 313 -33.46 -22.95 35.36
C GLY A 313 -32.05 -22.67 35.91
N ARG A 314 -31.02 -22.25 35.16
CA ARG A 314 -29.74 -21.83 35.78
C ARG A 314 -29.66 -20.32 36.01
N ARG A 315 -29.89 -19.89 37.26
CA ARG A 315 -29.49 -18.57 37.79
C ARG A 315 -27.98 -18.38 37.59
N ALA A 316 -27.57 -17.22 37.07
CA ALA A 316 -26.18 -16.94 36.73
C ALA A 316 -25.37 -16.47 37.96
N PRO A 317 -24.18 -17.04 38.23
CA PRO A 317 -23.31 -16.59 39.32
C PRO A 317 -22.56 -15.30 38.94
N VAL A 318 -22.13 -14.57 39.99
CA VAL A 318 -21.41 -13.28 40.02
C VAL A 318 -20.24 -13.16 39.02
N GLY A 319 -19.67 -14.28 38.56
CA GLY A 319 -18.68 -14.31 37.47
C GLY A 319 -19.18 -13.72 36.14
N ARG A 320 -20.51 -13.63 35.91
CA ARG A 320 -21.05 -12.89 34.75
C ARG A 320 -21.01 -11.39 34.90
N LEU A 321 -20.98 -10.78 36.09
CA LEU A 321 -20.76 -9.33 36.19
C LEU A 321 -19.30 -8.98 35.83
N LEU A 322 -18.35 -9.85 36.20
CA LEU A 322 -16.95 -9.71 35.80
C LEU A 322 -16.74 -9.99 34.30
N LEU A 323 -17.39 -11.03 33.75
CA LEU A 323 -17.38 -11.35 32.32
C LEU A 323 -18.21 -10.36 31.50
N LEU A 324 -19.25 -9.73 32.05
CA LEU A 324 -20.00 -8.66 31.40
C LEU A 324 -19.22 -7.35 31.49
N ALA A 325 -18.49 -7.07 32.57
CA ALA A 325 -17.55 -5.94 32.64
C ALA A 325 -16.38 -6.14 31.65
N LEU A 326 -15.80 -7.34 31.56
CA LEU A 326 -14.79 -7.70 30.56
C LEU A 326 -15.36 -7.73 29.14
N ALA A 327 -16.58 -8.21 28.95
CA ALA A 327 -17.25 -8.19 27.64
C ALA A 327 -17.72 -6.79 27.26
N LEU A 328 -18.07 -5.93 28.21
CA LEU A 328 -18.39 -4.52 27.98
C LEU A 328 -17.11 -3.71 27.72
N LEU A 329 -15.98 -4.02 28.37
CA LEU A 329 -14.64 -3.52 28.03
C LEU A 329 -14.19 -3.99 26.63
N ALA A 330 -14.50 -5.24 26.26
CA ALA A 330 -14.22 -5.81 24.94
C ALA A 330 -15.19 -5.32 23.84
N LEU A 331 -16.46 -5.06 24.19
CA LEU A 331 -17.49 -4.46 23.32
C LEU A 331 -17.33 -2.94 23.20
N ALA A 332 -16.65 -2.30 24.15
CA ALA A 332 -16.33 -0.88 24.14
C ALA A 332 -15.20 -0.49 23.19
N ARG A 333 -14.51 -1.45 22.53
CA ARG A 333 -13.33 -1.19 21.69
C ARG A 333 -12.43 -0.10 22.28
N LEU A 334 -12.02 -0.26 23.53
CA LEU A 334 -10.82 0.42 24.03
C LEU A 334 -9.69 0.13 23.04
N PRO A 335 -8.81 1.09 22.73
CA PRO A 335 -7.61 0.85 21.94
C PRO A 335 -6.58 0.13 22.81
N ILE A 336 -6.96 -1.02 23.36
CA ILE A 336 -5.97 -2.07 23.50
C ILE A 336 -5.81 -2.52 22.06
N TYR A 337 -4.63 -2.24 21.49
CA TYR A 337 -4.22 -2.82 20.23
C TYR A 337 -3.67 -4.22 20.55
N PRO A 338 -4.47 -5.32 20.61
CA PRO A 338 -3.86 -6.61 20.37
C PRO A 338 -3.55 -6.59 18.88
N ALA A 339 -2.29 -6.31 18.54
CA ALA A 339 -1.75 -6.76 17.28
C ALA A 339 -2.21 -8.23 17.12
N PRO A 340 -2.90 -8.61 16.03
CA PRO A 340 -3.04 -10.02 15.75
C PRO A 340 -1.63 -10.62 15.80
N LEU A 341 -1.44 -11.67 16.60
CA LEU A 341 -0.21 -12.46 16.63
C LEU A 341 0.16 -12.79 15.17
N GLY A 342 1.07 -12.00 14.58
CA GLY A 342 1.45 -12.06 13.18
C GLY A 342 1.33 -10.79 12.32
N SER A 343 0.77 -9.65 12.78
CA SER A 343 0.83 -8.41 11.98
C SER A 343 2.15 -7.67 12.18
N ARG A 344 2.95 -7.49 11.12
CA ARG A 344 4.04 -6.52 11.11
C ARG A 344 3.44 -5.11 11.16
N ALA A 345 3.41 -4.51 12.35
CA ALA A 345 3.30 -3.06 12.49
C ALA A 345 4.64 -2.46 12.01
N PHE A 346 4.63 -1.36 11.25
CA PHE A 346 5.88 -0.65 10.98
C PHE A 346 6.43 -0.04 12.27
N GLY A 347 5.56 0.21 13.27
CA GLY A 347 5.95 0.87 14.50
C GLY A 347 6.20 2.33 14.18
N GLU A 348 7.46 2.66 13.96
CA GLU A 348 7.91 3.97 13.49
C GLU A 348 7.80 4.08 11.96
N VAL A 349 7.60 5.30 11.47
CA VAL A 349 7.69 5.60 10.03
C VAL A 349 9.10 5.29 9.53
N PRO A 350 9.26 4.48 8.46
CA PRO A 350 10.57 4.11 7.96
C PRO A 350 11.17 5.26 7.13
N ALA A 351 11.84 6.19 7.82
CA ALA A 351 12.39 7.40 7.24
C ALA A 351 13.33 7.11 6.07
N GLY A 352 13.08 7.75 4.92
CA GLY A 352 13.86 7.55 3.69
C GLY A 352 13.58 6.25 2.94
N GLU A 353 12.59 5.43 3.33
CA GLU A 353 12.28 4.18 2.66
C GLU A 353 11.01 4.26 1.79
N VAL A 354 10.97 3.44 0.74
CA VAL A 354 9.76 3.19 -0.05
C VAL A 354 9.14 1.86 0.38
N VAL A 355 7.88 1.93 0.80
CA VAL A 355 7.09 0.79 1.28
C VAL A 355 6.06 0.40 0.23
N ARG A 356 6.19 -0.80 -0.35
CA ARG A 356 5.25 -1.35 -1.34
C ARG A 356 4.30 -2.38 -0.73
N LEU A 357 3.00 -2.18 -0.95
CA LEU A 357 1.89 -2.91 -0.35
C LEU A 357 0.80 -3.19 -1.39
N GLY A 358 0.92 -4.29 -2.14
CA GLY A 358 -0.17 -4.82 -2.96
C GLY A 358 -0.93 -3.76 -3.77
N GLY A 359 -0.18 -2.96 -4.55
CA GLY A 359 -0.70 -1.83 -5.33
C GLY A 359 -0.84 -0.50 -4.57
N LEU A 360 -0.16 -0.35 -3.43
CA LEU A 360 0.09 0.93 -2.76
C LEU A 360 1.59 1.09 -2.54
N GLU A 361 2.17 2.17 -3.01
CA GLU A 361 3.56 2.56 -2.78
C GLU A 361 3.58 3.83 -1.90
N LEU A 362 4.32 3.79 -0.81
CA LEU A 362 4.51 4.91 0.11
C LEU A 362 6.00 5.25 0.17
N ALA A 363 6.40 6.41 -0.35
CA ALA A 363 7.76 6.90 -0.28
C ALA A 363 7.88 7.92 0.85
N PHE A 364 8.66 7.61 1.89
CA PHE A 364 8.87 8.48 3.04
C PHE A 364 10.14 9.31 2.88
N SER A 365 10.08 10.60 3.21
CA SER A 365 11.27 11.44 3.19
C SER A 365 12.24 11.06 4.33
N PRO A 366 13.56 11.32 4.20
CA PRO A 366 14.56 11.04 5.25
C PRO A 366 14.28 11.71 6.60
N GLU A 367 13.56 12.83 6.58
CA GLU A 367 13.13 13.60 7.75
C GLU A 367 11.74 13.19 8.27
N ALA A 368 11.14 12.13 7.71
CA ALA A 368 9.82 11.66 8.12
C ALA A 368 9.83 11.09 9.54
N GLN A 369 8.93 11.57 10.39
CA GLN A 369 8.74 11.10 11.77
C GLN A 369 7.28 10.82 12.05
N GLY A 370 7.03 9.84 12.93
CA GLY A 370 5.71 9.48 13.41
C GLY A 370 5.48 7.96 13.37
N GLU A 371 4.23 7.54 13.25
CA GLU A 371 3.85 6.12 13.30
C GLU A 371 3.18 5.65 12.02
N ALA A 372 3.58 4.47 11.54
CA ALA A 372 2.90 3.78 10.45
C ALA A 372 2.34 2.44 10.95
N ARG A 373 1.05 2.21 10.71
CA ARG A 373 0.36 0.98 11.12
C ARG A 373 -0.30 0.34 9.92
N ARG A 374 0.02 -0.93 9.71
CA ARG A 374 -0.65 -1.80 8.75
C ARG A 374 -1.38 -2.89 9.51
N TRP A 375 -2.61 -3.13 9.10
CA TRP A 375 -3.36 -4.26 9.63
C TRP A 375 -4.30 -4.80 8.57
N ARG A 376 -4.60 -6.10 8.69
CA ARG A 376 -5.65 -6.73 7.92
C ARG A 376 -6.95 -6.62 8.70
N SER A 377 -7.98 -6.09 8.07
CA SER A 377 -9.30 -6.01 8.70
C SER A 377 -9.84 -7.42 8.97
N LEU A 378 -10.19 -7.72 10.23
CA LEU A 378 -10.89 -8.96 10.61
C LEU A 378 -12.33 -9.02 10.06
N TRP A 379 -12.83 -7.90 9.54
CA TRP A 379 -14.22 -7.70 9.11
C TRP A 379 -14.36 -7.53 7.59
N GLY A 380 -13.34 -7.96 6.81
CA GLY A 380 -13.30 -7.76 5.36
C GLY A 380 -12.85 -6.34 4.95
N GLY A 381 -12.59 -6.14 3.65
CA GLY A 381 -12.11 -4.86 3.10
C GLY A 381 -10.59 -4.73 2.88
N GLY A 382 -9.88 -5.86 2.83
CA GLY A 382 -8.46 -5.89 2.49
C GLY A 382 -7.52 -5.37 3.58
N GLU A 383 -6.29 -5.07 3.17
CA GLU A 383 -5.27 -4.47 4.03
C GLU A 383 -5.53 -2.98 4.20
N ARG A 384 -5.31 -2.45 5.41
CA ARG A 384 -5.46 -1.03 5.72
C ARG A 384 -4.14 -0.46 6.18
N VAL A 385 -3.91 0.79 5.80
CA VAL A 385 -2.71 1.53 6.17
C VAL A 385 -3.10 2.87 6.79
N ARG A 386 -2.54 3.14 7.97
CA ARG A 386 -2.58 4.46 8.59
C ARG A 386 -1.15 4.96 8.74
N VAL A 387 -0.92 6.18 8.31
CA VAL A 387 0.34 6.90 8.54
C VAL A 387 0.00 8.15 9.34
N ALA A 388 0.60 8.30 10.51
CA ALA A 388 0.59 9.52 11.30
C ALA A 388 1.96 10.18 11.16
N LEU A 389 2.01 11.37 10.56
CA LEU A 389 3.24 12.15 10.36
C LEU A 389 3.31 13.33 11.33
N GLU A 390 4.39 13.39 12.10
CA GLU A 390 4.75 14.48 13.01
C GLU A 390 5.79 15.43 12.39
N ALA A 391 6.59 14.94 11.44
CA ALA A 391 7.54 15.73 10.64
C ALA A 391 7.80 15.04 9.29
N GLY A 392 8.33 15.78 8.31
CA GLY A 392 8.70 15.29 6.99
C GLY A 392 7.49 15.00 6.10
N GLY A 393 7.62 14.06 5.16
CA GLY A 393 6.52 13.75 4.25
C GLY A 393 6.45 12.33 3.75
N VAL A 394 5.30 12.04 3.16
CA VAL A 394 4.98 10.79 2.48
C VAL A 394 4.36 11.09 1.12
N GLU A 395 4.92 10.50 0.09
CA GLU A 395 4.33 10.43 -1.24
C GLU A 395 3.64 9.07 -1.40
N ALA A 396 2.37 9.08 -1.77
CA ALA A 396 1.56 7.87 -1.89
C ALA A 396 1.11 7.70 -3.34
N VAL A 397 1.51 6.58 -3.95
CA VAL A 397 1.06 6.12 -5.26
C VAL A 397 0.20 4.88 -5.09
N ARG A 398 -1.05 4.93 -5.53
CA ARG A 398 -2.06 3.90 -5.31
C ARG A 398 -2.56 3.38 -6.65
N GLU A 399 -2.20 2.14 -6.95
CA GLU A 399 -2.60 1.35 -8.12
C GLU A 399 -3.73 0.36 -7.79
N ALA A 400 -3.92 0.02 -6.50
CA ALA A 400 -4.95 -0.89 -6.01
C ALA A 400 -5.85 -0.22 -4.95
N PRO A 401 -7.07 -0.73 -4.70
CA PRO A 401 -8.02 -0.11 -3.79
C PRO A 401 -7.69 -0.30 -2.30
N VAL A 402 -6.41 -0.31 -1.91
CA VAL A 402 -5.95 -0.35 -0.50
C VAL A 402 -6.39 0.92 0.25
N PRO A 403 -7.26 0.83 1.27
CA PRO A 403 -7.63 2.00 2.07
C PRO A 403 -6.42 2.58 2.81
N LEU A 404 -6.16 3.86 2.56
CA LEU A 404 -5.07 4.63 3.14
C LEU A 404 -5.66 5.85 3.88
N THR A 405 -5.23 6.06 5.12
CA THR A 405 -5.47 7.30 5.85
C THR A 405 -4.12 7.91 6.21
N LEU A 406 -3.90 9.14 5.81
CA LEU A 406 -2.75 9.93 6.22
C LEU A 406 -3.21 10.98 7.23
N SER A 407 -2.49 11.13 8.33
CA SER A 407 -2.87 12.02 9.43
C SER A 407 -1.68 12.90 9.78
N THR A 408 -1.93 14.19 9.96
CA THR A 408 -1.03 15.11 10.67
C THR A 408 -1.77 15.69 11.88
N PRO A 409 -1.05 16.33 12.82
CA PRO A 409 -1.64 17.13 13.88
C PRO A 409 -2.70 18.16 13.42
N GLU A 410 -2.59 18.74 12.21
CA GLU A 410 -3.55 19.73 11.68
C GLU A 410 -4.77 19.11 10.99
N GLY A 411 -4.73 17.82 10.60
CA GLY A 411 -5.85 17.21 9.92
C GLY A 411 -5.62 15.82 9.35
N GLU A 412 -6.73 15.18 8.97
CA GLU A 412 -6.75 13.88 8.29
C GLU A 412 -7.00 14.03 6.79
N VAL A 413 -6.29 13.22 6.03
CA VAL A 413 -6.34 13.14 4.57
C VAL A 413 -6.75 11.73 4.18
N ARG A 414 -7.89 11.62 3.49
CA ARG A 414 -8.44 10.34 3.03
C ARG A 414 -8.43 10.27 1.50
N PRO A 415 -7.35 9.73 0.92
CA PRO A 415 -7.25 9.64 -0.52
C PRO A 415 -8.16 8.61 -1.14
N THR A 416 -8.83 9.05 -2.21
CA THR A 416 -9.50 8.18 -3.20
C THR A 416 -8.78 8.19 -4.55
N GLY A 417 -7.80 9.09 -4.72
CA GLY A 417 -6.94 9.19 -5.88
C GLY A 417 -5.74 8.25 -5.88
N THR A 418 -4.98 8.30 -6.98
CA THR A 418 -3.87 7.40 -7.25
C THR A 418 -2.50 8.01 -6.97
N HIS A 419 -2.36 9.33 -6.86
CA HIS A 419 -1.05 9.94 -6.57
C HIS A 419 -1.19 11.26 -5.82
N LEU A 420 -0.60 11.32 -4.62
CA LEU A 420 -0.59 12.52 -3.78
C LEU A 420 0.67 12.60 -2.93
N ARG A 421 0.91 13.77 -2.36
CA ARG A 421 1.95 14.00 -1.36
C ARG A 421 1.38 14.74 -0.16
N LEU A 422 1.77 14.29 1.03
CA LEU A 422 1.54 14.96 2.29
C LEU A 422 2.91 15.30 2.90
N TYR A 423 3.13 16.57 3.23
CA TYR A 423 4.40 17.04 3.79
C TYR A 423 4.15 18.02 4.94
N ARG A 424 5.06 18.04 5.92
CA ARG A 424 4.96 18.88 7.11
C ARG A 424 6.30 19.54 7.44
N GLU A 425 6.27 20.87 7.47
CA GLU A 425 7.34 21.73 7.99
C GLU A 425 6.65 22.86 8.76
N GLY A 426 6.41 22.62 10.05
CA GLY A 426 5.45 23.41 10.84
C GLY A 426 4.02 22.99 10.54
N GLU A 427 3.49 23.40 9.39
CA GLU A 427 2.10 23.15 8.98
C GLU A 427 1.99 22.02 7.95
N GLY A 428 0.89 21.27 8.04
CA GLY A 428 0.58 20.18 7.11
C GLY A 428 0.16 20.71 5.73
N ARG A 429 0.82 20.25 4.68
CA ARG A 429 0.55 20.63 3.28
C ARG A 429 0.25 19.36 2.48
N VAL A 430 -0.78 19.42 1.62
CA VAL A 430 -1.16 18.31 0.72
C VAL A 430 -1.10 18.78 -0.72
N SER A 431 -0.43 18.03 -1.58
CA SER A 431 -0.44 18.22 -3.03
C SER A 431 -1.07 16.99 -3.71
N LEU A 432 -2.09 17.20 -4.56
CA LEU A 432 -2.80 16.13 -5.25
C LEU A 432 -2.48 16.12 -6.74
N TYR A 433 -1.65 15.17 -7.17
CA TYR A 433 -1.23 15.03 -8.57
C TYR A 433 -2.27 14.31 -9.42
N ARG A 434 -2.91 13.26 -8.88
CA ARG A 434 -3.97 12.48 -9.56
C ARG A 434 -5.07 11.98 -8.63
N GLY A 435 -6.32 12.17 -9.06
CA GLY A 435 -7.53 11.64 -8.43
C GLY A 435 -8.25 12.64 -7.51
N ARG A 436 -8.89 12.16 -6.44
CA ARG A 436 -9.63 13.00 -5.48
C ARG A 436 -9.25 12.67 -4.05
N VAL A 437 -9.18 13.67 -3.19
CA VAL A 437 -8.86 13.50 -1.77
C VAL A 437 -9.94 14.18 -0.94
N ALA A 438 -10.43 13.50 0.10
CA ALA A 438 -11.28 14.14 1.10
C ALA A 438 -10.40 14.76 2.20
N LEU A 439 -10.53 16.08 2.38
CA LEU A 439 -9.96 16.84 3.49
C LEU A 439 -11.11 17.19 4.44
N GLY A 440 -11.34 16.35 5.45
CA GLY A 440 -12.54 16.50 6.29
C GLY A 440 -13.84 16.31 5.49
N LYS A 441 -14.63 17.38 5.32
CA LYS A 441 -15.92 17.38 4.57
C LYS A 441 -15.80 17.85 3.12
N GLU A 442 -14.65 18.38 2.71
CA GLU A 442 -14.49 19.01 1.40
C GLU A 442 -13.51 18.24 0.50
N PRO A 443 -13.85 18.05 -0.79
CA PRO A 443 -12.94 17.40 -1.73
C PRO A 443 -11.88 18.36 -2.25
N LEU A 444 -10.64 17.88 -2.35
CA LEU A 444 -9.56 18.50 -3.11
C LEU A 444 -9.53 17.86 -4.52
N PRO A 445 -9.67 18.65 -5.61
CA PRO A 445 -9.63 18.14 -6.97
C PRO A 445 -8.18 17.93 -7.45
N GLN A 446 -8.04 17.18 -8.54
CA GLN A 446 -6.75 16.89 -9.15
C GLN A 446 -6.02 18.17 -9.60
N GLY A 447 -4.71 18.22 -9.37
CA GLY A 447 -3.85 19.34 -9.78
C GLY A 447 -3.90 20.53 -8.83
N GLU A 448 -4.51 20.36 -7.66
CA GLU A 448 -4.52 21.34 -6.58
C GLU A 448 -3.76 20.83 -5.35
N GLY A 449 -3.33 21.78 -4.51
CA GLY A 449 -2.86 21.50 -3.17
C GLY A 449 -3.50 22.43 -2.14
N ALA A 450 -3.37 22.06 -0.87
CA ALA A 450 -3.98 22.75 0.24
C ALA A 450 -3.08 22.80 1.48
N LEU A 451 -3.22 23.87 2.27
CA LEU A 451 -2.68 23.95 3.63
C LEU A 451 -3.75 23.44 4.60
N LEU A 452 -3.42 22.39 5.35
CA LEU A 452 -4.31 21.78 6.33
C LEU A 452 -4.56 22.76 7.48
N GLY A 453 -5.83 22.91 7.87
CA GLY A 453 -6.24 23.79 8.97
C GLY A 453 -6.41 25.27 8.60
N GLN A 454 -5.95 25.72 7.43
CA GLN A 454 -6.01 27.13 7.01
C GLN A 454 -6.99 27.43 5.87
N GLY A 455 -7.55 26.41 5.21
CA GLY A 455 -8.51 26.60 4.11
C GLY A 455 -7.92 27.15 2.81
N VAL A 456 -6.61 27.34 2.73
CA VAL A 456 -5.92 27.81 1.52
C VAL A 456 -5.84 26.69 0.48
N ARG A 457 -6.25 26.97 -0.76
CA ARG A 457 -6.14 26.07 -1.93
C ARG A 457 -5.52 26.76 -3.12
N ARG A 458 -4.65 26.05 -3.84
CA ARG A 458 -3.92 26.60 -4.99
C ARG A 458 -3.69 25.52 -6.06
N LYS A 459 -3.55 25.95 -7.31
CA LYS A 459 -3.11 25.07 -8.41
C LYS A 459 -1.62 24.74 -8.25
N LEU A 460 -1.26 23.50 -8.53
CA LEU A 460 0.14 23.05 -8.47
C LEU A 460 0.96 23.69 -9.58
N LEU A 461 2.18 24.13 -9.24
CA LEU A 461 3.16 24.60 -10.22
C LEU A 461 3.58 23.46 -11.17
N PRO A 462 3.89 23.74 -12.45
CA PRO A 462 4.44 22.77 -13.38
C PRO A 462 5.75 22.13 -12.89
N ALA A 463 6.09 20.97 -13.46
CA ALA A 463 7.32 20.26 -13.12
C ALA A 463 8.57 21.08 -13.52
N PRO A 464 9.57 21.22 -12.62
CA PRO A 464 10.84 21.87 -12.96
C PRO A 464 11.73 20.94 -13.80
N LEU A 465 12.73 21.51 -14.48
CA LEU A 465 13.80 20.74 -15.13
C LEU A 465 15.01 20.62 -14.22
N VAL A 466 15.62 19.43 -14.21
CA VAL A 466 16.82 19.12 -13.42
C VAL A 466 17.91 18.60 -14.34
N ARG A 467 19.13 19.14 -14.21
CA ARG A 467 20.30 18.67 -14.95
C ARG A 467 21.49 18.42 -14.02
N PRO A 468 21.95 17.16 -13.86
CA PRO A 468 23.18 16.86 -13.14
C PRO A 468 24.40 17.28 -13.96
N VAL A 469 25.37 17.91 -13.30
CA VAL A 469 26.65 18.34 -13.87
C VAL A 469 27.77 17.94 -12.91
N PRO A 470 28.90 17.39 -13.37
CA PRO A 470 30.06 17.14 -12.52
C PRO A 470 30.58 18.45 -11.90
N GLY A 471 30.84 18.42 -10.59
CA GLY A 471 31.47 19.50 -9.83
C GLY A 471 33.01 19.39 -9.84
N ALA A 472 33.67 20.46 -9.42
CA ALA A 472 35.14 20.55 -9.45
C ALA A 472 35.83 19.58 -8.46
N GLU A 473 35.24 19.35 -7.29
CA GLU A 473 35.83 18.55 -6.20
C GLU A 473 35.24 17.14 -6.07
N GLY A 474 34.57 16.66 -7.12
CA GLY A 474 33.89 15.36 -7.15
C GLY A 474 32.44 15.38 -6.67
N GLU A 475 31.90 16.57 -6.44
CA GLU A 475 30.49 16.80 -6.17
C GLU A 475 29.66 16.67 -7.45
N VAL A 476 28.34 16.52 -7.30
CA VAL A 476 27.38 16.60 -8.41
C VAL A 476 26.53 17.84 -8.20
N VAL A 477 26.55 18.76 -9.16
CA VAL A 477 25.76 19.98 -9.12
C VAL A 477 24.50 19.77 -9.96
N PHE A 478 23.33 19.78 -9.32
CA PHE A 478 22.04 19.76 -10.01
C PHE A 478 21.62 21.18 -10.33
N ARG A 479 21.57 21.54 -11.62
CA ARG A 479 20.98 22.80 -12.08
C ARG A 479 19.47 22.66 -12.17
N LEU A 480 18.75 23.63 -11.61
CA LEU A 480 17.30 23.63 -11.42
C LEU A 480 16.70 24.79 -12.22
N LEU A 481 15.78 24.48 -13.14
CA LEU A 481 15.02 25.48 -13.90
C LEU A 481 13.54 25.35 -13.52
N GLY A 482 13.01 26.37 -12.85
CA GLY A 482 11.64 26.38 -12.35
C GLY A 482 10.67 27.16 -13.22
N PRO A 483 9.35 26.87 -13.10
CA PRO A 483 8.30 27.67 -13.71
C PRO A 483 8.16 29.04 -13.04
N GLU A 484 7.46 29.96 -13.72
CA GLU A 484 7.11 31.26 -13.15
C GLU A 484 6.32 31.11 -11.84
N GLY A 485 6.65 31.91 -10.83
CA GLY A 485 6.05 31.84 -9.50
C GLY A 485 6.75 30.90 -8.50
N ALA A 486 7.74 30.11 -8.94
CA ALA A 486 8.54 29.29 -8.04
C ALA A 486 9.40 30.15 -7.08
N LYS A 487 9.35 29.85 -5.78
CA LYS A 487 10.23 30.46 -4.75
C LYS A 487 11.48 29.63 -4.44
N GLY A 488 11.61 28.48 -5.09
CA GLY A 488 12.72 27.54 -4.94
C GLY A 488 12.26 26.11 -5.20
N PHE A 489 13.03 25.15 -4.69
CA PHE A 489 12.88 23.74 -5.01
C PHE A 489 13.11 22.86 -3.79
N ARG A 490 12.41 21.74 -3.73
CA ARG A 490 12.84 20.58 -2.97
C ARG A 490 13.49 19.58 -3.90
N VAL A 491 14.67 19.10 -3.55
CA VAL A 491 15.46 18.13 -4.31
C VAL A 491 15.51 16.82 -3.53
N GLU A 492 15.13 15.73 -4.18
CA GLU A 492 15.26 14.37 -3.66
C GLU A 492 16.32 13.61 -4.45
N VAL A 493 17.28 13.02 -3.73
CA VAL A 493 18.25 12.06 -4.29
C VAL A 493 17.90 10.68 -3.74
N GLY A 494 17.70 9.71 -4.63
CA GLY A 494 17.37 8.34 -4.27
C GLY A 494 18.23 7.31 -5.00
N SER A 495 18.27 6.10 -4.46
CA SER A 495 18.89 4.94 -5.11
C SER A 495 17.99 3.71 -4.90
N GLY A 496 17.53 3.13 -6.01
CA GLY A 496 16.48 2.12 -6.00
C GLY A 496 15.23 2.62 -5.28
N ASP A 497 14.81 1.87 -4.26
CA ASP A 497 13.61 2.14 -3.45
C ASP A 497 13.89 2.99 -2.21
N ARG A 498 15.06 3.63 -2.14
CA ARG A 498 15.47 4.40 -0.96
C ARG A 498 15.73 5.85 -1.32
N ILE A 499 15.15 6.78 -0.56
CA ILE A 499 15.48 8.19 -0.60
C ILE A 499 16.67 8.41 0.33
N LEU A 500 17.77 8.90 -0.25
CA LEU A 500 19.03 9.14 0.45
C LEU A 500 19.08 10.53 1.05
N LEU A 501 18.45 11.50 0.38
CA LEU A 501 18.43 12.90 0.76
C LEU A 501 17.14 13.57 0.26
N SER A 502 16.57 14.43 1.10
CA SER A 502 15.53 15.40 0.73
C SER A 502 15.98 16.75 1.29
N ALA A 503 16.11 17.76 0.42
CA ALA A 503 16.61 19.07 0.83
C ALA A 503 15.86 20.20 0.11
N LYS A 504 15.67 21.32 0.80
CA LYS A 504 15.04 22.52 0.26
C LYS A 504 16.08 23.57 -0.11
N VAL A 505 15.88 24.23 -1.25
CA VAL A 505 16.86 25.09 -1.90
C VAL A 505 16.13 26.29 -2.50
N GLN A 506 16.56 27.51 -2.19
CA GLN A 506 15.99 28.73 -2.78
C GLN A 506 16.66 29.12 -4.11
N GLY A 507 17.89 28.66 -4.34
CA GLY A 507 18.65 28.93 -5.56
C GLY A 507 18.34 28.01 -6.73
N THR A 508 19.01 28.26 -7.87
CA THR A 508 18.90 27.50 -9.13
C THR A 508 19.91 26.35 -9.23
N ALA A 509 20.62 26.05 -8.15
CA ALA A 509 21.58 24.96 -8.10
C ALA A 509 21.59 24.29 -6.72
N PHE A 510 21.77 22.97 -6.71
CA PHE A 510 22.00 22.18 -5.50
C PHE A 510 23.25 21.32 -5.66
N THR A 511 24.13 21.34 -4.66
CA THR A 511 25.36 20.55 -4.66
C THR A 511 25.19 19.31 -3.81
N TYR A 512 25.41 18.15 -4.41
CA TYR A 512 25.36 16.85 -3.76
C TYR A 512 26.76 16.24 -3.68
N ARG A 513 27.13 15.75 -2.49
CA ARG A 513 28.38 14.99 -2.30
C ARG A 513 28.08 13.50 -2.41
N PRO A 514 28.66 12.79 -3.41
CA PRO A 514 28.55 11.34 -3.51
C PRO A 514 28.93 10.64 -2.21
N GLN A 515 28.18 9.61 -1.84
CA GLN A 515 28.42 8.84 -0.60
C GLN A 515 28.95 7.43 -0.88
N ALA A 516 28.74 6.91 -2.08
CA ALA A 516 29.16 5.57 -2.49
C ALA A 516 29.36 5.52 -4.01
N ASP A 517 29.84 4.39 -4.53
CA ASP A 517 29.83 4.13 -5.98
C ASP A 517 28.54 3.39 -6.35
N ARG A 518 27.62 4.08 -7.04
CA ARG A 518 26.33 3.52 -7.49
C ARG A 518 25.61 4.41 -8.49
N VAL A 519 24.58 3.88 -9.13
CA VAL A 519 23.63 4.69 -9.91
C VAL A 519 22.54 5.21 -8.98
N SER A 520 22.32 6.51 -9.02
CA SER A 520 21.31 7.22 -8.24
C SER A 520 20.43 8.07 -9.14
N GLN A 521 19.28 8.50 -8.63
CA GLN A 521 18.31 9.31 -9.34
C GLN A 521 18.04 10.59 -8.57
N VAL A 522 17.82 11.68 -9.29
CA VAL A 522 17.41 12.97 -8.71
C VAL A 522 16.05 13.39 -9.25
N ARG A 523 15.20 13.91 -8.37
CA ARG A 523 13.93 14.57 -8.71
C ARG A 523 13.85 15.92 -8.01
N ALA A 524 13.18 16.89 -8.63
CA ALA A 524 12.92 18.19 -7.99
C ALA A 524 11.45 18.59 -8.08
N PHE A 525 11.03 19.39 -7.10
CA PHE A 525 9.67 19.89 -6.93
C PHE A 525 9.77 21.40 -6.71
N ALA A 526 9.12 22.19 -7.55
CA ALA A 526 9.05 23.64 -7.34
C ALA A 526 7.99 23.95 -6.27
N TRP A 527 8.29 24.86 -5.35
CA TRP A 527 7.32 25.35 -4.36
C TRP A 527 6.93 26.82 -4.58
N ASP A 528 5.72 27.17 -4.21
CA ASP A 528 5.21 28.53 -4.31
C ASP A 528 5.46 29.37 -3.04
N GLU A 529 4.91 30.57 -2.99
CA GLU A 529 5.05 31.52 -1.87
C GLU A 529 4.46 31.06 -0.53
N VAL A 530 3.55 30.08 -0.53
CA VAL A 530 3.02 29.46 0.70
C VAL A 530 3.69 28.12 1.01
N GLY A 531 4.72 27.75 0.23
CA GLY A 531 5.49 26.53 0.38
C GLY A 531 4.79 25.27 -0.14
N LEU A 532 3.77 25.42 -1.00
CA LEU A 532 3.07 24.30 -1.62
C LEU A 532 3.90 23.72 -2.76
N GLU A 533 4.13 22.41 -2.75
CA GLU A 533 4.96 21.73 -3.75
C GLU A 533 4.15 21.36 -4.99
N GLY A 534 4.66 21.76 -6.16
CA GLY A 534 4.12 21.45 -7.48
C GLY A 534 4.45 20.04 -7.96
N TYR A 535 4.25 19.80 -9.26
CA TYR A 535 4.53 18.50 -9.90
C TYR A 535 6.01 18.12 -9.79
N PRO A 536 6.33 16.82 -9.56
CA PRO A 536 7.70 16.33 -9.64
C PRO A 536 8.26 16.44 -11.06
N SER A 537 9.55 16.71 -11.18
CA SER A 537 10.31 16.44 -12.40
C SER A 537 10.39 14.95 -12.68
N ASP A 538 10.63 14.59 -13.94
CA ASP A 538 11.04 13.22 -14.27
C ASP A 538 12.34 12.87 -13.51
N PRO A 539 12.49 11.62 -13.03
CA PRO A 539 13.71 11.19 -12.36
C PRO A 539 14.87 11.13 -13.35
N VAL A 540 15.95 11.85 -13.04
CA VAL A 540 17.18 11.88 -13.86
C VAL A 540 18.23 11.01 -13.18
N SER A 541 18.73 10.00 -13.90
CA SER A 541 19.77 9.10 -13.38
C SER A 541 21.17 9.74 -13.50
N PHE A 542 22.02 9.49 -12.52
CA PHE A 542 23.43 9.90 -12.52
C PHE A 542 24.30 8.87 -11.77
N ARG A 543 25.61 8.86 -12.07
CA ARG A 543 26.58 8.00 -11.38
C ARG A 543 27.18 8.75 -10.18
N GLU A 544 27.06 8.19 -9.00
CA GLU A 544 27.88 8.58 -7.86
C GLU A 544 29.27 7.95 -8.02
N ARG A 545 30.32 8.77 -8.20
CA ARG A 545 31.70 8.32 -8.47
C ARG A 545 32.62 8.54 -7.26
N PHE A 546 32.18 8.16 -6.06
CA PHE A 546 32.90 8.45 -4.81
C PHE A 546 34.35 7.93 -4.82
N SER A 547 34.56 6.65 -5.08
CA SER A 547 35.91 6.07 -5.03
C SER A 547 36.80 6.60 -6.16
N PHE A 548 36.24 6.96 -7.31
CA PHE A 548 37.01 7.57 -8.40
C PHE A 548 37.68 8.87 -7.93
N TYR A 549 36.91 9.79 -7.33
CA TYR A 549 37.46 11.08 -6.88
C TYR A 549 38.41 10.92 -5.69
N GLU A 550 38.16 9.99 -4.77
CA GLU A 550 39.09 9.69 -3.69
C GLU A 550 40.41 9.11 -4.20
N GLY A 551 40.37 8.24 -5.20
CA GLY A 551 41.57 7.75 -5.88
C GLY A 551 42.31 8.87 -6.60
N LYS A 552 41.59 9.69 -7.37
CA LYS A 552 42.16 10.79 -8.16
C LYS A 552 42.87 11.84 -7.30
N LYS A 553 42.32 12.20 -6.15
CA LYS A 553 42.93 13.18 -5.21
C LYS A 553 44.30 12.75 -4.68
N ARG A 554 44.58 11.45 -4.64
CA ARG A 554 45.85 10.89 -4.16
C ARG A 554 46.92 10.85 -5.25
N LEU A 555 46.54 10.96 -6.51
CA LEU A 555 47.48 10.95 -7.62
C LEU A 555 48.04 12.35 -7.90
N PRO A 556 49.33 12.48 -8.24
CA PRO A 556 50.34 11.41 -8.36
C PRO A 556 51.09 11.06 -7.06
N GLN A 557 50.83 11.73 -5.93
CA GLN A 557 51.69 11.67 -4.73
C GLN A 557 51.64 10.33 -3.98
N ASP A 558 50.50 9.64 -3.98
CA ASP A 558 50.28 8.34 -3.33
C ASP A 558 49.57 7.37 -4.28
N PRO A 559 50.29 6.80 -5.26
CA PRO A 559 49.68 5.91 -6.25
C PRO A 559 49.25 4.57 -5.63
N GLY A 560 49.92 4.08 -4.59
CA GLY A 560 49.56 2.85 -3.90
C GLY A 560 48.25 2.98 -3.11
N GLY A 561 48.07 4.10 -2.39
CA GLY A 561 46.80 4.41 -1.73
C GLY A 561 45.65 4.70 -2.68
N ALA A 562 45.93 5.24 -3.89
CA ALA A 562 44.94 5.48 -4.92
C ALA A 562 44.36 4.18 -5.54
N GLU A 563 45.19 3.15 -5.72
CA GLU A 563 44.82 1.92 -6.44
C GLU A 563 43.57 1.25 -5.87
N ALA A 564 43.49 1.12 -4.54
CA ALA A 564 42.36 0.43 -3.90
C ALA A 564 41.02 1.11 -4.18
N PHE A 565 40.98 2.44 -4.20
CA PHE A 565 39.79 3.21 -4.54
C PHE A 565 39.45 3.09 -6.02
N LEU A 566 40.44 3.24 -6.90
CA LEU A 566 40.22 3.19 -8.35
C LEU A 566 39.77 1.79 -8.82
N ARG A 567 40.28 0.71 -8.20
CA ARG A 567 39.78 -0.65 -8.45
C ARG A 567 38.31 -0.80 -8.05
N ARG A 568 37.87 -0.21 -6.93
CA ARG A 568 36.45 -0.20 -6.54
C ARG A 568 35.60 0.57 -7.55
N ALA A 569 36.05 1.74 -8.00
CA ALA A 569 35.36 2.53 -9.00
C ALA A 569 35.16 1.75 -10.31
N VAL A 570 36.22 1.11 -10.83
CA VAL A 570 36.18 0.28 -12.05
C VAL A 570 35.34 -0.98 -11.86
N ALA A 571 35.33 -1.57 -10.67
CA ALA A 571 34.49 -2.74 -10.40
C ALA A 571 32.99 -2.41 -10.48
N VAL A 572 32.59 -1.22 -10.03
CA VAL A 572 31.19 -0.75 -10.09
C VAL A 572 30.84 -0.20 -11.47
N PHE A 573 31.74 0.55 -12.09
CA PHE A 573 31.56 1.15 -13.41
C PHE A 573 32.64 0.64 -14.38
N PRO A 574 32.48 -0.58 -14.92
CA PRO A 574 33.47 -1.19 -15.81
C PRO A 574 33.60 -0.48 -17.17
N ASP A 575 32.66 0.38 -17.50
CA ASP A 575 32.61 1.18 -18.73
C ASP A 575 33.05 2.64 -18.52
N ASP A 576 33.58 2.97 -17.34
CA ASP A 576 34.10 4.31 -17.03
C ASP A 576 35.56 4.44 -17.51
N ALA A 577 35.72 5.04 -18.69
CA ALA A 577 37.02 5.23 -19.34
C ALA A 577 38.00 6.06 -18.49
N GLU A 578 37.52 7.11 -17.82
CA GLU A 578 38.36 7.94 -16.97
C GLU A 578 38.84 7.15 -15.74
N ALA A 579 37.97 6.37 -15.09
CA ALA A 579 38.35 5.56 -13.94
C ALA A 579 39.38 4.48 -14.32
N LEU A 580 39.21 3.85 -15.49
CA LEU A 580 40.20 2.93 -16.06
C LEU A 580 41.54 3.63 -16.34
N GLY A 581 41.49 4.83 -16.92
CA GLY A 581 42.68 5.64 -17.22
C GLY A 581 43.46 6.06 -15.96
N GLU A 582 42.76 6.47 -14.91
CA GLU A 582 43.39 6.83 -13.62
C GLU A 582 43.92 5.58 -12.89
N LEU A 583 43.23 4.43 -12.95
CA LEU A 583 43.74 3.17 -12.41
C LEU A 583 45.01 2.72 -13.14
N ALA A 584 45.01 2.81 -14.47
CA ALA A 584 46.17 2.50 -15.28
C ALA A 584 47.34 3.45 -14.95
N PHE A 585 47.04 4.73 -14.71
CA PHE A 585 48.06 5.72 -14.32
C PHE A 585 48.65 5.42 -12.94
N SER A 586 47.82 5.06 -11.96
CA SER A 586 48.28 4.61 -10.64
C SER A 586 49.24 3.41 -10.76
N LEU A 587 48.90 2.40 -11.56
CA LEU A 587 49.74 1.22 -11.77
C LEU A 587 51.05 1.55 -12.53
N TYR A 588 50.97 2.45 -13.50
CA TYR A 588 52.13 2.97 -14.22
C TYR A 588 53.12 3.65 -13.26
N LEU A 589 52.65 4.53 -12.37
CA LEU A 589 53.51 5.19 -11.38
C LEU A 589 54.16 4.21 -10.39
N GLN A 590 53.57 3.04 -10.19
CA GLN A 590 54.14 1.95 -9.39
C GLN A 590 55.09 1.02 -10.19
N GLY A 591 55.34 1.30 -11.48
CA GLY A 591 56.18 0.47 -12.35
C GLY A 591 55.50 -0.82 -12.86
N ARG A 592 54.21 -1.01 -12.58
CA ARG A 592 53.44 -2.21 -12.96
C ARG A 592 52.90 -2.10 -14.40
N HIS A 593 53.81 -1.90 -15.36
CA HIS A 593 53.46 -1.58 -16.75
C HIS A 593 52.61 -2.66 -17.44
N GLY A 594 52.88 -3.94 -17.16
CA GLY A 594 52.13 -5.06 -17.72
C GLY A 594 50.65 -5.08 -17.34
N GLU A 595 50.31 -4.59 -16.14
CA GLU A 595 48.91 -4.46 -15.69
C GLU A 595 48.26 -3.16 -16.16
N ALA A 596 49.03 -2.06 -16.27
CA ALA A 596 48.53 -0.78 -16.73
C ALA A 596 48.11 -0.79 -18.21
N LYS A 597 48.86 -1.49 -19.07
CA LYS A 597 48.63 -1.53 -20.52
C LYS A 597 47.19 -1.94 -20.91
N PRO A 598 46.68 -3.12 -20.51
CA PRO A 598 45.34 -3.54 -20.91
C PRO A 598 44.22 -2.62 -20.39
N LEU A 599 44.45 -1.91 -19.27
CA LEU A 599 43.50 -0.95 -18.74
C LEU A 599 43.44 0.32 -19.59
N TYR A 600 44.59 0.84 -20.06
CA TYR A 600 44.60 1.95 -21.01
C TYR A 600 43.98 1.58 -22.35
N GLU A 601 44.30 0.40 -22.91
CA GLU A 601 43.72 -0.07 -24.17
C GLU A 601 42.19 -0.14 -24.06
N ARG A 602 41.69 -0.65 -22.92
CA ARG A 602 40.25 -0.68 -22.65
C ARG A 602 39.65 0.71 -22.45
N ALA A 603 40.33 1.62 -21.75
CA ALA A 603 39.87 2.99 -21.57
C ALA A 603 39.73 3.72 -22.92
N LEU A 604 40.74 3.62 -23.78
CA LEU A 604 40.75 4.23 -25.12
C LEU A 604 39.71 3.60 -26.06
N ALA A 605 39.41 2.31 -25.91
CA ALA A 605 38.33 1.67 -26.64
C ALA A 605 36.93 2.19 -26.26
N LEU A 606 36.76 2.67 -25.02
CA LEU A 606 35.50 3.26 -24.55
C LEU A 606 35.38 4.74 -24.89
N LEU A 607 36.47 5.48 -24.67
CA LEU A 607 36.56 6.90 -24.98
C LEU A 607 37.99 7.22 -25.38
N ASP A 608 38.17 7.61 -26.64
CA ASP A 608 39.44 8.07 -27.17
C ASP A 608 39.75 9.50 -26.69
N ALA A 609 40.10 9.62 -25.41
CA ALA A 609 40.41 10.90 -24.78
C ALA A 609 41.90 11.25 -24.95
N PRO A 610 42.24 12.48 -25.40
CA PRO A 610 43.63 12.91 -25.61
C PRO A 610 44.53 12.73 -24.38
N ASP A 611 44.04 13.03 -23.18
CA ASP A 611 44.78 12.92 -21.92
C ASP A 611 45.11 11.46 -21.56
N ILE A 612 44.15 10.55 -21.75
CA ILE A 612 44.37 9.10 -21.57
C ILE A 612 45.39 8.59 -22.58
N ARG A 613 45.28 9.03 -23.84
CA ARG A 613 46.18 8.60 -24.92
C ARG A 613 47.62 9.09 -24.72
N VAL A 614 47.81 10.32 -24.25
CA VAL A 614 49.15 10.84 -23.86
C VAL A 614 49.78 9.97 -22.79
N ARG A 615 49.02 9.59 -21.75
CA ARG A 615 49.53 8.72 -20.68
C ARG A 615 49.81 7.29 -21.18
N TYR A 616 48.97 6.76 -22.06
CA TYR A 616 49.20 5.47 -22.70
C TYR A 616 50.46 5.46 -23.58
N ALA A 617 50.67 6.50 -24.38
CA ALA A 617 51.88 6.66 -25.18
C ALA A 617 53.13 6.72 -24.29
N ARG A 618 53.03 7.40 -23.14
CA ARG A 618 54.12 7.45 -22.15
C ARG A 618 54.43 6.07 -21.56
N LEU A 619 53.39 5.29 -21.23
CA LEU A 619 53.55 3.90 -20.81
C LEU A 619 54.27 3.06 -21.89
N LEU A 620 53.85 3.18 -23.15
CA LEU A 620 54.47 2.46 -24.27
C LEU A 620 55.96 2.81 -24.45
N TYR A 621 56.31 4.08 -24.28
CA TYR A 621 57.70 4.54 -24.27
C TYR A 621 58.52 3.83 -23.19
N HIS A 622 58.01 3.78 -21.95
CA HIS A 622 58.69 3.08 -20.84
C HIS A 622 58.68 1.55 -20.97
N MET A 623 57.84 0.98 -21.84
CA MET A 623 57.89 -0.44 -22.23
C MET A 623 58.83 -0.71 -23.43
N GLY A 624 59.52 0.31 -23.97
CA GLY A 624 60.39 0.18 -25.15
C GLY A 624 59.65 0.07 -26.48
N ARG A 625 58.32 0.26 -26.49
CA ARG A 625 57.47 0.16 -27.69
C ARG A 625 57.38 1.51 -28.40
N HIS A 626 58.55 2.04 -28.80
CA HIS A 626 58.69 3.42 -29.29
C HIS A 626 57.87 3.72 -30.55
N GLY A 627 57.73 2.76 -31.48
CA GLY A 627 56.91 2.94 -32.68
C GLY A 627 55.42 3.16 -32.38
N GLU A 628 54.86 2.39 -31.46
CA GLU A 628 53.44 2.56 -31.05
C GLU A 628 53.23 3.82 -30.19
N ALA A 629 54.24 4.20 -29.40
CA ALA A 629 54.22 5.45 -28.66
C ALA A 629 54.20 6.67 -29.60
N GLU A 630 55.01 6.66 -30.66
CA GLU A 630 55.02 7.69 -31.70
C GLU A 630 53.66 7.83 -32.38
N GLU A 631 53.06 6.70 -32.80
CA GLU A 631 51.73 6.70 -33.42
C GLU A 631 50.68 7.31 -32.50
N SER A 632 50.68 6.91 -31.23
CA SER A 632 49.74 7.41 -30.22
C SER A 632 49.89 8.91 -29.99
N TYR A 633 51.11 9.44 -29.88
CA TYR A 633 51.33 10.89 -29.72
C TYR A 633 50.93 11.68 -30.97
N ARG A 634 51.23 11.17 -32.17
CA ARG A 634 50.81 11.81 -33.43
C ARG A 634 49.30 11.85 -33.54
N GLN A 635 48.58 10.81 -33.14
CA GLN A 635 47.12 10.81 -33.12
C GLN A 635 46.56 11.91 -32.20
N VAL A 636 47.15 12.12 -31.02
CA VAL A 636 46.75 13.25 -30.14
C VAL A 636 46.97 14.58 -30.85
N LEU A 637 48.12 14.79 -31.48
CA LEU A 637 48.44 16.05 -32.16
C LEU A 637 47.62 16.32 -33.41
N LEU A 638 47.04 15.28 -34.03
CA LEU A 638 46.05 15.45 -35.10
C LEU A 638 44.73 16.02 -34.57
N GLN A 639 44.31 15.62 -33.36
CA GLN A 639 43.06 16.07 -32.73
C GLN A 639 43.22 17.40 -32.01
N ASP A 640 44.29 17.53 -31.23
CA ASP A 640 44.68 18.73 -30.50
C ASP A 640 46.13 19.09 -30.85
N PRO A 641 46.33 19.84 -31.95
CA PRO A 641 47.66 20.32 -32.31
C PRO A 641 48.31 21.12 -31.21
N GLY A 642 47.54 21.74 -30.30
CA GLY A 642 48.04 22.55 -29.19
C GLY A 642 48.66 21.77 -28.03
N ASN A 643 48.45 20.45 -27.97
CA ASN A 643 48.80 19.63 -26.82
C ASN A 643 50.32 19.58 -26.56
N LEU A 644 50.78 20.29 -25.52
CA LEU A 644 52.21 20.37 -25.19
C LEU A 644 52.78 19.04 -24.68
N ASP A 645 52.00 18.29 -23.90
CA ASP A 645 52.43 17.00 -23.33
C ASP A 645 52.66 15.96 -24.44
N ALA A 646 51.77 15.93 -25.44
CA ALA A 646 51.93 15.07 -26.61
C ALA A 646 53.14 15.46 -27.48
N ARG A 647 53.37 16.77 -27.70
CA ARG A 647 54.54 17.25 -28.44
C ARG A 647 55.85 16.90 -27.75
N TRP A 648 55.92 17.16 -26.44
CA TRP A 648 57.10 16.83 -25.64
C TRP A 648 57.34 15.32 -25.59
N GLY A 649 56.29 14.53 -25.34
CA GLY A 649 56.37 13.07 -25.34
C GLY A 649 56.82 12.49 -26.69
N LEU A 650 56.34 13.06 -27.81
CA LEU A 650 56.80 12.69 -29.15
C LEU A 650 58.28 13.02 -29.36
N ALA A 651 58.76 14.16 -28.87
CA ALA A 651 60.18 14.52 -28.95
C ALA A 651 61.07 13.49 -28.23
N GLU A 652 60.67 13.04 -27.04
CA GLU A 652 61.38 11.99 -26.30
C GLU A 652 61.37 10.64 -27.04
N VAL A 653 60.24 10.26 -27.63
CA VAL A 653 60.15 9.05 -28.46
C VAL A 653 61.03 9.14 -29.71
N LEU A 654 61.10 10.30 -30.35
CA LEU A 654 61.93 10.53 -31.53
C LEU A 654 63.42 10.43 -31.22
N LEU A 655 63.86 10.90 -30.05
CA LEU A 655 65.23 10.71 -29.58
C LEU A 655 65.56 9.22 -29.39
N ALA A 656 64.68 8.47 -28.73
CA ALA A 656 64.87 7.03 -28.57
C ALA A 656 64.93 6.27 -29.92
N LEU A 657 64.36 6.85 -30.98
CA LEU A 657 64.39 6.32 -32.35
C LEU A 657 65.53 6.91 -33.21
N GLY A 658 66.45 7.69 -32.62
CA GLY A 658 67.61 8.28 -33.30
C GLY A 658 67.30 9.43 -34.26
N ARG A 659 66.11 10.04 -34.15
CA ARG A 659 65.65 11.14 -35.02
C ARG A 659 65.80 12.49 -34.33
N ALA A 660 67.04 12.80 -33.94
CA ALA A 660 67.40 14.00 -33.18
C ALA A 660 66.95 15.33 -33.83
N GLY A 661 66.95 15.40 -35.17
CA GLY A 661 66.54 16.61 -35.90
C GLY A 661 65.06 16.94 -35.72
N GLU A 662 64.18 15.92 -35.78
CA GLU A 662 62.73 16.11 -35.55
C GLU A 662 62.45 16.39 -34.07
N ALA A 663 63.16 15.71 -33.16
CA ALA A 663 63.05 15.96 -31.72
C ALA A 663 63.46 17.39 -31.33
N GLU A 664 64.55 17.91 -31.90
CA GLU A 664 64.99 19.30 -31.68
C GLU A 664 63.88 20.29 -32.06
N LEU A 665 63.23 20.08 -33.21
CA LEU A 665 62.15 20.96 -33.70
C LEU A 665 60.97 20.97 -32.72
N LEU A 666 60.49 19.80 -32.30
CA LEU A 666 59.35 19.69 -31.39
C LEU A 666 59.67 20.27 -30.01
N ALA A 667 60.85 20.00 -29.46
CA ALA A 667 61.26 20.55 -28.16
C ALA A 667 61.36 22.08 -28.19
N ARG A 668 61.87 22.68 -29.27
CA ARG A 668 61.86 24.14 -29.47
C ARG A 668 60.44 24.70 -29.57
N GLN A 669 59.53 24.00 -30.23
CA GLN A 669 58.11 24.43 -30.31
C GLN A 669 57.45 24.43 -28.91
N VAL A 670 57.70 23.41 -28.09
CA VAL A 670 57.19 23.36 -26.70
C VAL A 670 57.71 24.55 -25.90
N LEU A 671 59.03 24.81 -25.94
CA LEU A 671 59.65 25.92 -25.21
C LEU A 671 59.25 27.31 -25.74
N ALA A 672 58.93 27.43 -27.04
CA ALA A 672 58.43 28.68 -27.60
C ALA A 672 57.04 29.03 -27.07
N LEU A 673 56.19 28.03 -26.84
CA LEU A 673 54.85 28.21 -26.29
C LEU A 673 54.86 28.33 -24.76
N LYS A 674 55.67 27.51 -24.10
CA LYS A 674 55.81 27.48 -22.64
C LYS A 674 57.29 27.34 -22.25
N PRO A 675 57.99 28.48 -22.03
CA PRO A 675 59.42 28.46 -21.72
C PRO A 675 59.77 27.74 -20.41
N ASP A 676 58.86 27.63 -19.45
CA ASP A 676 59.05 26.96 -18.17
C ASP A 676 58.54 25.50 -18.16
N TYR A 677 58.24 24.93 -19.33
CA TYR A 677 57.72 23.57 -19.42
C TYR A 677 58.74 22.55 -18.86
N PRO A 678 58.35 21.71 -17.87
CA PRO A 678 59.28 20.80 -17.21
C PRO A 678 59.99 19.85 -18.16
N LEU A 679 61.32 19.72 -18.01
CA LEU A 679 62.16 18.77 -18.75
C LEU A 679 62.23 18.97 -20.28
N ALA A 680 61.57 20.01 -20.84
CA ALA A 680 61.65 20.30 -22.27
C ALA A 680 63.04 20.79 -22.70
N ARG A 681 63.73 21.60 -21.87
CA ARG A 681 65.13 21.96 -22.13
C ARG A 681 66.06 20.76 -22.04
N PHE A 682 65.79 19.84 -21.12
CA PHE A 682 66.58 18.61 -21.00
C PHE A 682 66.44 17.76 -22.26
N THR A 683 65.21 17.62 -22.77
CA THR A 683 64.91 16.95 -24.04
C THR A 683 65.64 17.63 -25.22
N LEU A 684 65.58 18.95 -25.30
CA LEU A 684 66.30 19.72 -26.33
C LEU A 684 67.82 19.54 -26.23
N ALA A 685 68.38 19.55 -25.01
CA ALA A 685 69.81 19.34 -24.80
C ALA A 685 70.26 17.95 -25.29
N LYS A 686 69.49 16.88 -25.00
CA LYS A 686 69.75 15.53 -25.53
C LYS A 686 69.75 15.53 -27.07
N ALA A 687 68.76 16.17 -27.70
CA ALA A 687 68.69 16.30 -29.16
C ALA A 687 69.90 17.04 -29.76
N LEU A 688 70.34 18.11 -29.13
CA LEU A 688 71.49 18.91 -29.58
C LEU A 688 72.82 18.14 -29.45
N LEU A 689 72.96 17.31 -28.41
CA LEU A 689 74.15 16.48 -28.21
C LEU A 689 74.31 15.43 -29.30
N GLU A 690 73.23 14.72 -29.67
CA GLU A 690 73.24 13.78 -30.80
C GLU A 690 73.59 14.47 -32.14
N ARG A 691 73.40 15.79 -32.21
CA ARG A 691 73.76 16.63 -33.36
C ARG A 691 75.12 17.33 -33.24
N GLY A 692 75.91 17.03 -32.21
CA GLY A 692 77.24 17.59 -32.01
C GLY A 692 77.27 19.04 -31.49
N LYS A 693 76.17 19.57 -30.96
CA LYS A 693 76.07 20.94 -30.44
C LYS A 693 76.22 20.99 -28.91
N ALA A 694 77.36 20.53 -28.40
CA ALA A 694 77.57 20.31 -26.96
C ALA A 694 77.49 21.58 -26.09
N GLU A 695 78.03 22.71 -26.55
CA GLU A 695 78.00 23.98 -25.80
C GLU A 695 76.58 24.52 -25.59
N GLU A 696 75.74 24.46 -26.63
CA GLU A 696 74.34 24.88 -26.56
C GLU A 696 73.55 23.97 -25.60
N ALA A 697 73.78 22.65 -25.67
CA ALA A 697 73.17 21.69 -24.77
C ALA A 697 73.56 21.94 -23.30
N ARG A 698 74.85 22.18 -23.02
CA ARG A 698 75.36 22.46 -21.66
C ARG A 698 74.70 23.69 -21.05
N ARG A 699 74.54 24.77 -21.84
CA ARG A 699 73.85 25.98 -21.40
C ARG A 699 72.39 25.70 -21.04
N LEU A 700 71.67 24.95 -21.87
CA LEU A 700 70.27 24.61 -21.63
C LEU A 700 70.06 23.77 -20.38
N LEU A 701 70.96 22.83 -20.08
CA LEU A 701 70.93 22.02 -18.86
C LEU A 701 71.13 22.86 -17.59
N LEU A 702 72.07 23.81 -17.63
CA LEU A 702 72.29 24.76 -16.53
C LEU A 702 71.08 25.67 -16.32
N GLU A 703 70.42 26.09 -17.40
CA GLU A 703 69.17 26.86 -17.31
C GLU A 703 68.02 26.02 -16.77
N GLU A 704 67.90 24.75 -17.15
CA GLU A 704 66.88 23.84 -16.62
C GLU A 704 67.07 23.59 -15.12
N LEU A 705 68.30 23.34 -14.64
CA LEU A 705 68.56 23.13 -13.21
C LEU A 705 68.23 24.34 -12.32
N LYS A 706 68.26 25.56 -12.89
CA LYS A 706 67.83 26.77 -12.17
C LYS A 706 66.31 26.83 -11.99
N ILE A 707 65.57 26.26 -12.93
CA ILE A 707 64.10 26.30 -12.97
C ILE A 707 63.52 25.06 -12.28
N ASN A 708 64.01 23.87 -12.65
CA ASN A 708 63.64 22.56 -12.13
C ASN A 708 64.90 21.82 -11.65
N PRO A 709 65.21 21.85 -10.34
CA PRO A 709 66.38 21.17 -9.79
C PRO A 709 66.17 19.65 -9.76
N ASP A 710 66.25 19.01 -10.92
CA ASP A 710 66.08 17.57 -11.09
C ASP A 710 67.43 16.82 -10.94
N PRO A 711 67.51 15.77 -10.09
CA PRO A 711 68.73 14.98 -9.89
C PRO A 711 69.25 14.30 -11.16
N GLU A 712 68.38 13.88 -12.07
CA GLU A 712 68.76 13.22 -13.33
C GLU A 712 69.45 14.22 -14.27
N VAL A 713 68.93 15.44 -14.36
CA VAL A 713 69.52 16.52 -15.15
C VAL A 713 70.91 16.88 -14.60
N ARG A 714 71.08 16.90 -13.27
CA ARG A 714 72.38 17.14 -12.63
C ARG A 714 73.37 16.02 -12.95
N ALA A 715 72.98 14.77 -12.76
CA ALA A 715 73.81 13.61 -13.05
C ALA A 715 74.19 13.52 -14.54
N PHE A 716 73.28 13.92 -15.43
CA PHE A 716 73.55 13.98 -16.86
C PHE A 716 74.56 15.08 -17.21
N LEU A 717 74.41 16.27 -16.62
CA LEU A 717 75.33 17.38 -16.81
C LEU A 717 76.75 17.08 -16.31
N GLU A 718 76.89 16.36 -15.21
CA GLU A 718 78.19 15.92 -14.66
C GLU A 718 78.90 14.89 -15.54
N ARG A 719 78.14 14.14 -16.35
CA ARG A 719 78.68 13.14 -17.29
C ARG A 719 79.03 13.71 -18.66
N LEU A 720 78.70 14.97 -18.92
CA LEU A 720 79.05 15.60 -20.19
C LEU A 720 80.57 15.86 -20.24
N PRO A 721 81.21 15.52 -21.36
CA PRO A 721 82.64 15.68 -21.54
C PRO A 721 83.11 17.14 -21.53
#